data_AF-A0A2N7D0F4-F1
#
_entry.id   AF-A0A2N7D0F4-F1
#
_cell.length_a   1.000
_cell.length_b   1.000
_cell.length_c   1.000
_cell.angle_alpha   90.00
_cell.angle_beta   90.00
_cell.angle_gamma   90.00
#
_symmetry.space_group_name_H-M   'P 1'
#
loop_
_entity.id
_entity.type
_entity.pdbx_description
1 polymer ?
#
loop_
_entity_poly.entity_id
_entity_poly.type
_entity_poly.pdbx_seq_one_letter_code
_entity_poly.pdbx_strand_id
1 'polypeptide(L)'
;MKLGKLSFLIIATLLAGCNSDSNTTGDSTTGGTPPVDPKPPGEVTEGESHDVIADILPAAILSVPDVICSEVFTSTSALESAVSKDMQAGTTFCLADGTYNDLEITFGGVGTEDNVIKVAAQNSGKVEIIGSAKIIMGGSYVQLQGFVFNGASSSSSNLISTRFGTGDLCHHCRITEIAVIDVDADQGISSDDSTSGEWIHIYGKNNWLDHSILSGKTTASPMISFNRWVDSSWDEATKVAELAQGIIVYNNYIANRAPAKGQMYAQSSDNNYEAIRTGLSDTHHYDSDSFIVGNLFENIQGEAEIVSNKGTNNTISFNTIRNSYGSVTTRHGGGATISNNFFFGEDYPLAGGIRLVDGDHTVTNNYIEGARYKDTTHHGGIVMMGSDGAGDGDNGYQEFSNVHIAHNTIVDSVNSLNIDGGGKSSAPKQAFLANNLIDLAIGPVLTQSERGFDSSSQITGNIIYGQAFADSDSLRVGEPGFEFISAALEKDQFGVYRLSNDSPNLDAVSDYEKGEFEAVYIDLDGQVRSETTLVGADELFASEAIYAPLNYENVGPVNYTLPKPVAIMIESPLNNASFDEGLEGWSYQNVQLIEGSDAFSRNSSIMVGANSELSQAVTLAPNTRYNVSAFVKGAYRIAVGDGVTLEGQAKADEYTWVNKEFVSGSGGVAELVLGLPKSVQLFANVADPQLGLWRQDSGSSDVWTTYEGSSSGNGDVGSSGDSAFNDSEGENGSARIRYKSSELSHDFESKPGLSQVVSGLPLHTDMTASVYYCDSKGDDSISTLHFGLRQPNEGAIAADRRAHVSELDDADVGSVKSCFRQVTLDFNTGDNDTLELFALMEVNTDDYTNDQLMAHNQYTDNSFEVRVDEFAISYSGEPSDELVGYLDEIRLVKRVER
;
A
#
# COMPACT_ATOMS: atom_id res chain seq x y z
N MET A 1 55.51 5.22 -22.28
CA MET A 1 56.83 5.32 -22.94
C MET A 1 56.60 5.94 -24.32
N LYS A 2 57.11 7.16 -24.53
CA LYS A 2 57.19 7.93 -25.79
C LYS A 2 57.77 7.06 -26.94
N LEU A 3 57.53 7.21 -28.25
CA LEU A 3 57.26 8.32 -29.19
C LEU A 3 56.97 7.62 -30.57
N GLY A 4 56.27 8.12 -31.59
CA GLY A 4 55.58 9.38 -31.83
C GLY A 4 55.18 9.60 -33.32
N LYS A 5 54.59 10.79 -33.56
CA LYS A 5 54.58 11.66 -34.77
C LYS A 5 53.86 11.12 -36.03
N LEU A 6 53.05 11.85 -36.81
CA LEU A 6 52.94 13.28 -37.18
C LEU A 6 51.58 13.40 -37.96
N SER A 7 50.55 14.17 -37.59
CA SER A 7 50.19 15.61 -37.80
C SER A 7 49.90 16.13 -39.24
N PHE A 8 48.84 16.98 -39.29
CA PHE A 8 48.34 17.97 -40.29
C PHE A 8 47.44 17.44 -41.44
N LEU A 9 46.12 17.73 -41.52
CA LEU A 9 45.31 18.99 -41.56
C LEU A 9 45.43 19.76 -42.90
N ILE A 10 44.29 20.05 -43.56
CA ILE A 10 43.92 21.26 -44.36
C ILE A 10 42.56 21.03 -45.09
N ILE A 11 41.47 21.72 -44.68
CA ILE A 11 40.76 22.89 -45.30
C ILE A 11 39.82 22.51 -46.48
N ALA A 12 38.49 22.57 -46.30
CA ALA A 12 37.52 23.61 -46.74
C ALA A 12 37.17 23.57 -48.25
N THR A 13 36.02 23.96 -48.80
CA THR A 13 34.96 24.94 -48.47
C THR A 13 33.85 24.81 -49.55
N LEU A 14 32.59 25.11 -49.19
CA LEU A 14 31.54 25.84 -49.94
C LEU A 14 31.07 25.47 -51.38
N LEU A 15 29.75 25.16 -51.43
CA LEU A 15 28.62 25.82 -52.14
C LEU A 15 28.40 25.78 -53.67
N ALA A 16 27.11 25.54 -53.99
CA ALA A 16 26.31 25.84 -55.20
C ALA A 16 26.59 25.00 -56.46
N GLY A 17 25.62 24.50 -57.22
CA GLY A 17 24.16 24.61 -57.22
C GLY A 17 23.62 24.12 -58.58
N CYS A 18 22.35 23.71 -58.58
CA CYS A 18 21.40 23.60 -59.71
C CYS A 18 21.45 22.41 -60.71
N ASN A 19 20.29 21.74 -60.75
CA ASN A 19 19.57 21.07 -61.87
C ASN A 19 20.27 19.94 -62.62
N SER A 20 19.61 18.85 -63.02
CA SER A 20 18.22 18.39 -62.99
C SER A 20 18.30 17.00 -63.64
N ASP A 21 17.60 15.98 -63.13
CA ASP A 21 17.04 14.94 -64.00
C ASP A 21 16.00 14.10 -63.27
N SER A 22 14.98 13.76 -64.06
CA SER A 22 13.65 13.28 -63.71
C SER A 22 13.52 11.76 -63.53
N ASN A 23 12.42 11.40 -62.86
CA ASN A 23 11.69 10.12 -62.86
C ASN A 23 12.22 9.00 -61.97
N THR A 24 11.50 8.74 -60.86
CA THR A 24 10.62 7.57 -60.74
C THR A 24 9.60 7.75 -59.61
N THR A 25 8.43 7.18 -59.83
CA THR A 25 7.13 7.36 -59.17
C THR A 25 6.95 6.53 -57.90
N GLY A 26 6.27 7.13 -56.91
CA GLY A 26 5.26 6.49 -56.06
C GLY A 26 5.72 5.92 -54.72
N ASP A 27 5.49 6.68 -53.64
CA ASP A 27 4.81 6.12 -52.45
C ASP A 27 4.11 7.23 -51.66
N SER A 28 2.96 6.87 -51.09
CA SER A 28 1.97 7.71 -50.42
C SER A 28 2.29 7.92 -48.95
N THR A 29 2.35 9.20 -48.56
CA THR A 29 1.92 9.79 -47.28
C THR A 29 1.80 8.87 -46.05
N THR A 30 2.86 8.82 -45.25
CA THR A 30 2.80 8.65 -43.79
C THR A 30 3.28 9.95 -43.15
N GLY A 31 2.38 10.92 -43.02
CA GLY A 31 2.61 12.13 -42.24
C GLY A 31 2.37 11.83 -40.76
N GLY A 32 3.29 11.12 -40.12
CA GLY A 32 3.45 11.22 -38.67
C GLY A 32 4.22 12.52 -38.41
N THR A 33 3.59 13.51 -37.79
CA THR A 33 4.36 14.55 -37.11
C THR A 33 5.23 13.84 -36.07
N PRO A 34 6.55 14.10 -36.04
CA PRO A 34 7.38 13.68 -34.92
C PRO A 34 6.79 14.26 -33.62
N PRO A 35 7.13 13.71 -32.44
CA PRO A 35 6.94 14.46 -31.21
C PRO A 35 7.52 15.85 -31.42
N VAL A 36 6.78 16.88 -31.04
CA VAL A 36 7.32 18.23 -31.03
C VAL A 36 8.50 18.17 -30.05
N ASP A 37 9.73 18.20 -30.57
CA ASP A 37 10.91 18.50 -29.76
C ASP A 37 10.56 19.80 -29.02
N PRO A 38 10.53 19.82 -27.67
CA PRO A 38 10.52 21.08 -26.97
C PRO A 38 11.78 21.81 -27.43
N LYS A 39 11.57 22.82 -28.26
CA LYS A 39 12.63 23.66 -28.78
C LYS A 39 13.46 24.13 -27.57
N PRO A 40 14.80 24.04 -27.58
CA PRO A 40 15.60 24.58 -26.50
C PRO A 40 15.17 26.05 -26.35
N PRO A 41 14.70 26.47 -25.17
CA PRO A 41 14.06 27.76 -25.04
C PRO A 41 15.09 28.83 -25.39
N GLY A 42 14.77 29.64 -26.40
CA GLY A 42 15.54 30.85 -26.66
C GLY A 42 15.33 31.80 -25.48
N GLU A 43 16.41 32.34 -24.91
CA GLU A 43 16.40 33.35 -23.82
C GLU A 43 15.20 33.20 -22.85
N VAL A 44 15.05 32.05 -22.19
CA VAL A 44 14.14 31.96 -21.03
C VAL A 44 14.77 32.71 -19.87
N THR A 45 13.97 33.56 -19.22
CA THR A 45 14.41 34.30 -18.05
C THR A 45 14.21 33.42 -16.81
N GLU A 46 15.22 33.32 -15.95
CA GLU A 46 15.10 32.65 -14.66
C GLU A 46 13.87 33.15 -13.87
N GLY A 47 13.13 32.22 -13.27
CA GLY A 47 11.91 32.50 -12.53
C GLY A 47 10.70 32.90 -13.38
N GLU A 48 10.81 32.92 -14.71
CA GLU A 48 9.65 33.13 -15.59
C GLU A 48 8.73 31.91 -15.57
N SER A 49 7.42 32.13 -15.41
CA SER A 49 6.43 31.06 -15.41
C SER A 49 6.12 30.61 -16.84
N HIS A 50 6.05 29.31 -17.07
CA HIS A 50 5.90 28.70 -18.38
C HIS A 50 4.83 27.60 -18.35
N ASP A 51 3.77 27.76 -19.15
CA ASP A 51 2.66 26.81 -19.19
C ASP A 51 3.02 25.56 -20.02
N VAL A 52 3.74 24.63 -19.38
CA VAL A 52 4.15 23.33 -19.94
C VAL A 52 2.96 22.50 -20.43
N ILE A 53 1.80 22.55 -19.75
CA ILE A 53 0.60 21.83 -20.19
C ILE A 53 0.20 22.27 -21.61
N ALA A 54 0.28 23.57 -21.90
CA ALA A 54 -0.05 24.11 -23.22
C ALA A 54 0.94 23.71 -24.33
N ASP A 55 2.16 23.31 -23.96
CA ASP A 55 3.18 22.85 -24.91
C ASP A 55 3.06 21.35 -25.23
N ILE A 56 2.72 20.53 -24.23
CA ILE A 56 2.68 19.07 -24.38
C ILE A 56 1.31 18.55 -24.86
N LEU A 57 0.24 19.34 -24.71
CA LEU A 57 -1.11 18.96 -25.12
C LEU A 57 -1.58 19.72 -26.37
N PRO A 58 -2.44 19.12 -27.22
CA PRO A 58 -3.07 19.83 -28.32
C PRO A 58 -3.95 20.99 -27.82
N ALA A 59 -3.78 22.20 -28.36
CA ALA A 59 -4.51 23.40 -27.91
C ALA A 59 -6.05 23.23 -27.85
N ALA A 60 -6.62 22.41 -28.73
CA ALA A 60 -8.07 22.16 -28.77
C ALA A 60 -8.61 21.38 -27.55
N ILE A 61 -7.75 20.66 -26.80
CA ILE A 61 -8.18 19.98 -25.57
C ILE A 61 -8.34 20.93 -24.39
N LEU A 62 -7.61 22.05 -24.39
CA LEU A 62 -7.62 23.05 -23.30
C LEU A 62 -8.93 23.86 -23.24
N SER A 63 -9.81 23.69 -24.24
CA SER A 63 -11.12 24.35 -24.29
C SER A 63 -12.21 23.33 -24.60
N VAL A 64 -13.42 23.60 -24.10
CA VAL A 64 -14.60 22.78 -24.39
C VAL A 64 -15.30 23.31 -25.66
N PRO A 65 -15.66 22.45 -26.62
CA PRO A 65 -16.30 22.89 -27.86
C PRO A 65 -17.77 23.23 -27.66
N ASP A 66 -18.26 24.25 -28.36
CA ASP A 66 -19.68 24.63 -28.33
C ASP A 66 -20.59 23.52 -28.86
N VAL A 67 -21.81 23.45 -28.33
CA VAL A 67 -22.87 22.57 -28.85
C VAL A 67 -23.78 23.37 -29.76
N ILE A 68 -23.71 23.10 -31.07
CA ILE A 68 -24.59 23.70 -32.10
C ILE A 68 -25.41 22.59 -32.74
N CYS A 69 -26.63 22.39 -32.24
CA CYS A 69 -27.48 21.29 -32.67
C CYS A 69 -27.97 21.44 -34.12
N SER A 70 -27.69 20.43 -34.96
CA SER A 70 -28.37 20.26 -36.25
C SER A 70 -29.85 19.89 -36.06
N GLU A 71 -30.11 19.06 -35.05
CA GLU A 71 -31.44 18.65 -34.63
C GLU A 71 -31.48 18.42 -33.12
N VAL A 72 -32.62 18.69 -32.49
CA VAL A 72 -32.87 18.48 -31.05
C VAL A 72 -34.02 17.49 -30.88
N PHE A 73 -33.75 16.41 -30.16
CA PHE A 73 -34.70 15.35 -29.84
C PHE A 73 -35.26 15.56 -28.43
N THR A 74 -36.53 15.26 -28.21
CA THR A 74 -37.18 15.39 -26.89
C THR A 74 -37.37 14.04 -26.17
N SER A 75 -36.90 12.94 -26.76
CA SER A 75 -36.91 11.61 -26.17
C SER A 75 -35.70 10.79 -26.62
N THR A 76 -35.27 9.86 -25.76
CA THR A 76 -34.13 8.96 -26.06
C THR A 76 -34.45 8.05 -27.25
N SER A 77 -35.64 7.47 -27.32
CA SER A 77 -36.04 6.62 -28.46
C SER A 77 -35.97 7.34 -29.82
N ALA A 78 -36.24 8.66 -29.85
CA ALA A 78 -36.13 9.44 -31.08
C ALA A 78 -34.67 9.70 -31.46
N LEU A 79 -33.82 10.05 -30.48
CA LEU A 79 -32.38 10.17 -30.68
C LEU A 79 -31.76 8.84 -31.13
N GLU A 80 -32.08 7.74 -30.45
CA GLU A 80 -31.64 6.37 -30.77
C GLU A 80 -32.01 5.95 -32.20
N SER A 81 -33.19 6.36 -32.66
CA SER A 81 -33.63 6.11 -34.05
C SER A 81 -32.91 6.99 -35.08
N ALA A 82 -32.37 8.14 -34.67
CA ALA A 82 -31.74 9.11 -35.57
C ALA A 82 -30.24 8.87 -35.73
N VAL A 83 -29.55 8.46 -34.66
CA VAL A 83 -28.12 8.14 -34.71
C VAL A 83 -27.83 6.91 -35.56
N SER A 84 -26.64 6.86 -36.16
CA SER A 84 -26.18 5.67 -36.90
C SER A 84 -24.65 5.60 -36.92
N LYS A 85 -24.10 4.49 -37.41
CA LYS A 85 -22.64 4.31 -37.57
C LYS A 85 -22.03 5.12 -38.74
N ASP A 86 -22.86 5.77 -39.56
CA ASP A 86 -22.45 6.50 -40.78
C ASP A 86 -23.15 7.86 -40.88
N MET A 87 -23.02 8.66 -39.82
CA MET A 87 -23.51 10.03 -39.78
C MET A 87 -22.65 10.93 -40.66
N GLN A 88 -23.28 11.95 -41.26
CA GLN A 88 -22.56 12.91 -42.11
C GLN A 88 -21.66 13.81 -41.25
N ALA A 89 -20.46 14.13 -41.75
CA ALA A 89 -19.54 15.07 -41.10
C ALA A 89 -20.25 16.40 -40.74
N GLY A 90 -19.97 16.92 -39.54
CA GLY A 90 -20.59 18.13 -38.99
C GLY A 90 -21.99 17.94 -38.40
N THR A 91 -22.57 16.73 -38.46
CA THR A 91 -23.87 16.45 -37.84
C THR A 91 -23.75 16.53 -36.32
N THR A 92 -24.60 17.34 -35.69
CA THR A 92 -24.74 17.41 -34.23
C THR A 92 -26.18 17.07 -33.84
N PHE A 93 -26.38 15.91 -33.21
CA PHE A 93 -27.67 15.50 -32.67
C PHE A 93 -27.70 15.74 -31.16
N CYS A 94 -28.71 16.48 -30.72
CA CYS A 94 -28.83 16.86 -29.31
C CYS A 94 -30.05 16.24 -28.65
N LEU A 95 -29.93 15.85 -27.38
CA LEU A 95 -31.08 15.55 -26.52
C LEU A 95 -31.46 16.80 -25.74
N ALA A 96 -32.75 17.14 -25.73
CA ALA A 96 -33.28 18.28 -24.96
C ALA A 96 -33.11 18.05 -23.45
N ASP A 97 -33.13 19.15 -22.68
CA ASP A 97 -33.03 19.10 -21.23
C ASP A 97 -34.10 18.18 -20.61
N GLY A 98 -33.68 17.33 -19.67
CA GLY A 98 -34.57 16.42 -18.97
C GLY A 98 -33.86 15.25 -18.30
N THR A 99 -34.65 14.49 -17.53
CA THR A 99 -34.24 13.21 -16.95
C THR A 99 -34.85 12.07 -17.77
N TYR A 100 -34.03 11.13 -18.20
CA TYR A 100 -34.39 10.03 -19.11
C TYR A 100 -34.03 8.69 -18.49
N ASN A 101 -34.91 7.69 -18.61
CA ASN A 101 -34.73 6.38 -17.98
C ASN A 101 -33.80 5.41 -18.69
N ASP A 102 -33.54 5.60 -19.98
CA ASP A 102 -32.67 4.70 -20.71
C ASP A 102 -32.07 5.46 -21.88
N LEU A 103 -30.79 5.22 -22.18
CA LEU A 103 -30.12 5.72 -23.37
C LEU A 103 -29.14 4.68 -23.90
N GLU A 104 -29.48 4.06 -25.02
CA GLU A 104 -28.62 3.11 -25.72
C GLU A 104 -28.34 3.53 -27.15
N ILE A 105 -27.19 4.17 -27.36
CA ILE A 105 -26.81 4.70 -28.67
C ILE A 105 -25.55 4.05 -29.21
N THR A 106 -25.56 3.79 -30.52
CA THR A 106 -24.39 3.39 -31.30
C THR A 106 -24.27 4.33 -32.48
N PHE A 107 -23.26 5.20 -32.46
CA PHE A 107 -23.17 6.32 -33.40
C PHE A 107 -21.75 6.59 -33.87
N GLY A 108 -21.60 7.20 -35.04
CA GLY A 108 -20.30 7.57 -35.57
C GLY A 108 -20.33 7.86 -37.05
N GLY A 109 -19.16 7.79 -37.69
CA GLY A 109 -18.98 8.08 -39.11
C GLY A 109 -17.58 8.64 -39.38
N VAL A 110 -17.40 9.26 -40.54
CA VAL A 110 -16.13 9.87 -40.94
C VAL A 110 -16.27 11.39 -40.91
N GLY A 111 -15.97 11.99 -39.76
CA GLY A 111 -15.89 13.43 -39.57
C GLY A 111 -14.52 14.00 -39.96
N THR A 112 -14.34 15.29 -39.74
CA THR A 112 -13.05 15.99 -39.84
C THR A 112 -12.88 16.94 -38.65
N GLU A 113 -11.67 17.46 -38.43
CA GLU A 113 -11.39 18.46 -37.39
C GLU A 113 -12.35 19.66 -37.45
N ASP A 114 -12.63 20.16 -38.65
CA ASP A 114 -13.57 21.27 -38.86
C ASP A 114 -15.06 20.86 -38.83
N ASN A 115 -15.37 19.58 -39.04
CA ASN A 115 -16.73 19.07 -39.18
C ASN A 115 -16.90 17.78 -38.37
N VAL A 116 -16.77 17.90 -37.05
CA VAL A 116 -16.92 16.82 -36.07
C VAL A 116 -18.36 16.29 -36.06
N ILE A 117 -18.52 14.97 -35.93
CA ILE A 117 -19.82 14.33 -35.69
C ILE A 117 -20.07 14.33 -34.18
N LYS A 118 -21.20 14.85 -33.71
CA LYS A 118 -21.47 15.02 -32.28
C LYS A 118 -22.83 14.45 -31.88
N VAL A 119 -22.85 13.72 -30.76
CA VAL A 119 -24.06 13.50 -29.96
C VAL A 119 -23.88 14.22 -28.62
N ALA A 120 -24.81 15.10 -28.28
CA ALA A 120 -24.66 15.99 -27.12
C ALA A 120 -25.96 16.16 -26.32
N ALA A 121 -25.83 16.59 -25.07
CA ALA A 121 -26.89 17.31 -24.40
C ALA A 121 -27.09 18.67 -25.08
N GLN A 122 -28.34 19.11 -25.27
CA GLN A 122 -28.63 20.43 -25.83
C GLN A 122 -27.97 21.54 -25.00
N ASN A 123 -28.07 21.43 -23.68
CA ASN A 123 -27.31 22.22 -22.72
C ASN A 123 -26.53 21.24 -21.83
N SER A 124 -25.20 21.34 -21.79
CA SER A 124 -24.35 20.45 -20.98
C SER A 124 -24.81 20.40 -19.53
N GLY A 125 -24.84 19.20 -18.95
CA GLY A 125 -25.26 18.98 -17.57
C GLY A 125 -26.77 18.97 -17.33
N LYS A 126 -27.59 19.21 -18.37
CA LYS A 126 -29.07 19.25 -18.27
C LYS A 126 -29.78 18.02 -18.81
N VAL A 127 -29.04 17.06 -19.34
CA VAL A 127 -29.54 15.75 -19.73
C VAL A 127 -29.04 14.72 -18.72
N GLU A 128 -29.94 14.28 -17.86
CA GLU A 128 -29.68 13.26 -16.87
C GLU A 128 -30.21 11.91 -17.36
N ILE A 129 -29.34 10.92 -17.41
CA ILE A 129 -29.67 9.53 -17.71
C ILE A 129 -29.69 8.76 -16.39
N ILE A 130 -30.88 8.35 -15.99
CA ILE A 130 -31.13 7.36 -14.94
C ILE A 130 -31.47 6.03 -15.63
N GLY A 131 -31.32 4.87 -15.00
CA GLY A 131 -31.66 3.56 -15.61
C GLY A 131 -30.65 3.05 -16.66
N SER A 132 -31.08 2.30 -17.69
CA SER A 132 -30.18 1.51 -18.55
C SER A 132 -29.38 2.40 -19.52
N ALA A 133 -28.05 2.30 -19.51
CA ALA A 133 -27.20 3.11 -20.37
C ALA A 133 -26.12 2.30 -21.10
N LYS A 134 -25.92 2.63 -22.38
CA LYS A 134 -24.81 2.10 -23.21
C LYS A 134 -24.49 3.05 -24.35
N ILE A 135 -23.25 3.49 -24.44
CA ILE A 135 -22.75 4.37 -25.49
C ILE A 135 -21.65 3.67 -26.27
N ILE A 136 -21.84 3.53 -27.58
CA ILE A 136 -20.84 3.01 -28.50
C ILE A 136 -20.57 4.08 -29.56
N MET A 137 -19.31 4.51 -29.66
CA MET A 137 -18.86 5.45 -30.69
C MET A 137 -17.73 4.87 -31.54
N GLY A 138 -17.69 5.17 -32.83
CA GLY A 138 -16.67 4.64 -33.76
C GLY A 138 -16.48 5.51 -35.00
N GLY A 139 -15.42 5.28 -35.76
CA GLY A 139 -15.06 6.08 -36.93
C GLY A 139 -13.99 7.14 -36.65
N SER A 140 -14.15 8.36 -37.14
CA SER A 140 -13.16 9.42 -36.93
C SER A 140 -13.78 10.79 -36.67
N TYR A 141 -13.17 11.58 -35.78
CA TYR A 141 -13.67 12.89 -35.38
C TYR A 141 -15.13 12.83 -34.90
N VAL A 142 -15.38 11.96 -33.91
CA VAL A 142 -16.69 11.73 -33.30
C VAL A 142 -16.66 12.17 -31.85
N GLN A 143 -17.73 12.79 -31.37
CA GLN A 143 -17.79 13.37 -30.04
C GLN A 143 -19.07 13.01 -29.26
N LEU A 144 -18.89 12.70 -27.98
CA LEU A 144 -19.94 12.67 -26.95
C LEU A 144 -19.77 13.85 -26.00
N GLN A 145 -20.84 14.61 -25.72
CA GLN A 145 -20.72 15.80 -24.87
C GLN A 145 -21.90 16.04 -23.92
N GLY A 146 -21.62 16.38 -22.67
CA GLY A 146 -22.56 17.09 -21.80
C GLY A 146 -23.60 16.23 -21.06
N PHE A 147 -23.50 14.91 -21.12
CA PHE A 147 -24.46 13.99 -20.47
C PHE A 147 -24.10 13.70 -19.01
N VAL A 148 -25.11 13.57 -18.15
CA VAL A 148 -24.97 13.16 -16.74
C VAL A 148 -25.59 11.78 -16.56
N PHE A 149 -24.78 10.76 -16.32
CA PHE A 149 -25.21 9.42 -15.91
C PHE A 149 -25.18 9.36 -14.39
N ASN A 150 -26.34 9.27 -13.75
CA ASN A 150 -26.47 9.37 -12.30
C ASN A 150 -27.28 8.19 -11.75
N GLY A 151 -26.61 7.23 -11.11
CA GLY A 151 -27.23 5.98 -10.67
C GLY A 151 -27.76 5.14 -11.84
N ALA A 152 -27.19 5.30 -13.03
CA ALA A 152 -27.54 4.48 -14.19
C ALA A 152 -27.00 3.05 -14.02
N SER A 153 -27.56 2.10 -14.75
CA SER A 153 -27.05 0.73 -14.84
C SER A 153 -26.46 0.52 -16.23
N SER A 154 -25.21 0.06 -16.31
CA SER A 154 -24.61 -0.29 -17.59
C SER A 154 -25.27 -1.55 -18.16
N SER A 155 -25.70 -1.50 -19.43
CA SER A 155 -26.37 -2.64 -20.09
C SER A 155 -25.41 -3.58 -20.82
N SER A 156 -24.10 -3.35 -20.66
CA SER A 156 -23.03 -4.16 -21.22
C SER A 156 -21.82 -4.13 -20.31
N SER A 157 -20.74 -4.84 -20.68
CA SER A 157 -19.50 -4.77 -19.91
C SER A 157 -18.97 -3.34 -19.79
N ASN A 158 -19.29 -2.44 -20.73
CA ASN A 158 -18.81 -1.06 -20.70
C ASN A 158 -19.98 -0.07 -20.72
N LEU A 159 -19.88 1.04 -19.97
CA LEU A 159 -20.84 2.14 -20.13
C LEU A 159 -20.57 2.89 -21.45
N ILE A 160 -19.31 3.25 -21.72
CA ILE A 160 -18.86 3.94 -22.93
C ILE A 160 -17.74 3.15 -23.59
N SER A 161 -17.84 2.90 -24.90
CA SER A 161 -16.77 2.29 -25.69
C SER A 161 -16.54 2.99 -27.03
N THR A 162 -15.28 3.12 -27.42
CA THR A 162 -14.88 3.83 -28.65
C THR A 162 -14.55 2.87 -29.81
N ARG A 163 -15.36 1.82 -30.01
CA ARG A 163 -15.31 0.95 -31.19
C ARG A 163 -16.67 0.38 -31.56
N PHE A 164 -16.89 0.09 -32.83
CA PHE A 164 -18.02 -0.74 -33.28
C PHE A 164 -17.70 -2.24 -33.28
N GLY A 165 -16.43 -2.60 -33.31
CA GLY A 165 -15.92 -3.97 -33.30
C GLY A 165 -14.42 -3.99 -33.58
N THR A 166 -13.83 -5.18 -33.68
CA THR A 166 -12.45 -5.35 -34.16
C THR A 166 -12.34 -4.81 -35.59
N GLY A 167 -11.33 -3.98 -35.83
CA GLY A 167 -11.01 -3.30 -37.09
C GLY A 167 -11.85 -2.04 -37.34
N ASP A 168 -12.76 -1.70 -36.42
CA ASP A 168 -13.74 -0.61 -36.58
C ASP A 168 -13.75 0.24 -35.30
N LEU A 169 -12.67 1.02 -35.14
CA LEU A 169 -12.35 1.79 -33.94
C LEU A 169 -12.70 3.27 -34.11
N CYS A 170 -12.67 4.03 -33.01
CA CYS A 170 -12.74 5.49 -33.04
C CYS A 170 -11.33 6.09 -33.04
N HIS A 171 -11.08 7.04 -33.92
CA HIS A 171 -9.83 7.81 -33.97
C HIS A 171 -10.11 9.31 -33.93
N HIS A 172 -9.28 10.10 -33.24
CA HIS A 172 -9.51 11.54 -33.08
C HIS A 172 -10.88 11.87 -32.45
N CYS A 173 -11.37 10.97 -31.60
CA CYS A 173 -12.68 11.08 -30.96
C CYS A 173 -12.56 11.72 -29.57
N ARG A 174 -13.64 12.36 -29.10
CA ARG A 174 -13.64 13.11 -27.84
C ARG A 174 -14.84 12.77 -26.97
N ILE A 175 -14.60 12.50 -25.69
CA ILE A 175 -15.60 12.38 -24.65
C ILE A 175 -15.33 13.54 -23.70
N THR A 176 -16.28 14.48 -23.58
CA THR A 176 -16.06 15.68 -22.78
C THR A 176 -17.31 16.14 -22.05
N GLU A 177 -17.13 16.81 -20.91
CA GLU A 177 -18.23 17.36 -20.11
C GLU A 177 -19.27 16.32 -19.68
N ILE A 178 -18.86 15.05 -19.51
CA ILE A 178 -19.77 14.03 -18.97
C ILE A 178 -19.63 13.95 -17.46
N ALA A 179 -20.68 13.48 -16.80
CA ALA A 179 -20.60 13.04 -15.41
C ALA A 179 -21.06 11.58 -15.33
N VAL A 180 -20.24 10.71 -14.75
CA VAL A 180 -20.55 9.31 -14.45
C VAL A 180 -20.53 9.18 -12.93
N ILE A 181 -21.71 9.11 -12.32
CA ILE A 181 -21.90 9.13 -10.87
C ILE A 181 -22.70 7.89 -10.49
N ASP A 182 -22.13 7.06 -9.60
CA ASP A 182 -22.81 5.90 -9.01
C ASP A 182 -23.39 4.90 -10.01
N VAL A 183 -22.78 4.82 -11.20
CA VAL A 183 -23.18 3.84 -12.21
C VAL A 183 -22.83 2.43 -11.71
N ASP A 184 -23.82 1.55 -11.76
CA ASP A 184 -23.80 0.17 -11.24
C ASP A 184 -23.57 0.06 -9.73
N ALA A 185 -23.83 1.11 -8.95
CA ALA A 185 -23.59 1.09 -7.51
C ALA A 185 -24.39 0.01 -6.75
N ASP A 186 -25.55 -0.38 -7.28
CA ASP A 186 -26.46 -1.39 -6.72
C ASP A 186 -26.10 -2.84 -7.09
N GLN A 187 -25.13 -3.03 -8.00
CA GLN A 187 -24.70 -4.36 -8.45
C GLN A 187 -23.75 -5.00 -7.43
N GLY A 188 -24.34 -5.60 -6.38
CA GLY A 188 -23.75 -6.65 -5.54
C GLY A 188 -22.25 -6.57 -5.30
N ILE A 189 -21.85 -5.73 -4.34
CA ILE A 189 -20.45 -5.39 -3.98
C ILE A 189 -19.61 -6.62 -3.56
N SER A 190 -20.18 -7.82 -3.36
CA SER A 190 -19.54 -8.95 -2.67
C SER A 190 -18.75 -9.94 -3.55
N SER A 191 -18.66 -9.75 -4.87
CA SER A 191 -17.92 -10.67 -5.74
C SER A 191 -17.28 -9.95 -6.93
N ASP A 192 -16.10 -10.43 -7.35
CA ASP A 192 -15.40 -10.01 -8.58
C ASP A 192 -16.12 -10.52 -9.85
N ASP A 193 -17.45 -10.37 -9.90
CA ASP A 193 -18.25 -10.90 -11.00
C ASP A 193 -17.82 -10.23 -12.32
N SER A 194 -17.51 -11.07 -13.29
CA SER A 194 -17.15 -10.73 -14.67
C SER A 194 -18.19 -9.89 -15.44
N THR A 195 -19.36 -9.63 -14.83
CA THR A 195 -20.41 -8.77 -15.37
C THR A 195 -20.14 -7.28 -15.15
N SER A 196 -19.30 -6.90 -14.17
CA SER A 196 -18.90 -5.50 -13.98
C SER A 196 -17.65 -5.16 -14.79
N GLY A 197 -17.81 -4.44 -15.89
CA GLY A 197 -16.66 -3.97 -16.65
C GLY A 197 -16.37 -2.48 -16.45
N GLU A 198 -15.74 -1.87 -17.44
CA GLU A 198 -15.17 -0.54 -17.33
C GLU A 198 -16.22 0.55 -17.57
N TRP A 199 -16.12 1.69 -16.89
CA TRP A 199 -17.02 2.80 -17.25
C TRP A 199 -16.67 3.35 -18.63
N ILE A 200 -15.37 3.53 -18.92
CA ILE A 200 -14.92 4.03 -20.21
C ILE A 200 -13.79 3.13 -20.73
N HIS A 201 -14.07 2.41 -21.81
CA HIS A 201 -13.10 1.58 -22.50
C HIS A 201 -12.69 2.24 -23.82
N ILE A 202 -11.48 2.78 -23.86
CA ILE A 202 -10.96 3.57 -24.98
C ILE A 202 -10.15 2.68 -25.92
N TYR A 203 -10.66 2.49 -27.12
CA TYR A 203 -10.02 1.87 -28.27
C TYR A 203 -9.57 2.92 -29.28
N GLY A 204 -8.70 2.54 -30.22
CA GLY A 204 -8.27 3.40 -31.32
C GLY A 204 -7.26 4.46 -30.90
N LYS A 205 -7.05 5.48 -31.74
CA LYS A 205 -5.88 6.37 -31.62
C LYS A 205 -6.27 7.83 -31.51
N ASN A 206 -5.51 8.59 -30.72
CA ASN A 206 -5.66 10.04 -30.56
C ASN A 206 -7.03 10.44 -30.00
N ASN A 207 -7.59 9.65 -29.09
CA ASN A 207 -8.88 9.94 -28.47
C ASN A 207 -8.71 10.69 -27.15
N TRP A 208 -9.63 11.58 -26.84
CA TRP A 208 -9.60 12.43 -25.65
C TRP A 208 -10.75 12.12 -24.69
N LEU A 209 -10.45 12.12 -23.40
CA LEU A 209 -11.39 12.15 -22.29
C LEU A 209 -11.06 13.36 -21.42
N ASP A 210 -11.92 14.37 -21.40
CA ASP A 210 -11.60 15.63 -20.74
C ASP A 210 -12.77 16.32 -20.04
N HIS A 211 -12.46 17.21 -19.09
CA HIS A 211 -13.43 18.07 -18.40
C HIS A 211 -14.64 17.28 -17.86
N SER A 212 -14.41 16.09 -17.32
CA SER A 212 -15.48 15.16 -16.92
C SER A 212 -15.39 14.81 -15.44
N ILE A 213 -16.50 14.31 -14.89
CA ILE A 213 -16.61 13.78 -13.53
C ILE A 213 -16.81 12.27 -13.63
N LEU A 214 -16.00 11.49 -12.93
CA LEU A 214 -16.18 10.05 -12.77
C LEU A 214 -16.10 9.75 -11.28
N SER A 215 -17.21 9.34 -10.66
CA SER A 215 -17.23 9.15 -9.21
C SER A 215 -18.17 8.07 -8.68
N GLY A 216 -17.67 7.26 -7.73
CA GLY A 216 -18.51 6.33 -6.97
C GLY A 216 -18.58 4.90 -7.52
N LYS A 217 -17.60 4.46 -8.32
CA LYS A 217 -17.57 3.07 -8.82
C LYS A 217 -17.30 2.11 -7.65
N THR A 218 -18.21 1.18 -7.41
CA THR A 218 -18.10 0.13 -6.38
C THR A 218 -17.74 -1.24 -6.95
N THR A 219 -18.08 -1.48 -8.22
CA THR A 219 -17.92 -2.77 -8.90
C THR A 219 -16.48 -3.01 -9.38
N ALA A 220 -16.08 -4.26 -9.66
CA ALA A 220 -14.75 -4.60 -10.17
C ALA A 220 -14.48 -4.01 -11.58
N SER A 221 -13.24 -4.10 -12.03
CA SER A 221 -12.66 -3.49 -13.26
C SER A 221 -12.33 -2.00 -13.13
N PRO A 222 -11.33 -1.50 -13.89
CA PRO A 222 -10.95 -0.09 -13.88
C PRO A 222 -12.11 0.86 -14.17
N MET A 223 -12.02 2.10 -13.71
CA MET A 223 -12.97 3.14 -14.15
C MET A 223 -12.72 3.48 -15.63
N ILE A 224 -11.44 3.67 -16.00
CA ILE A 224 -11.00 3.97 -17.36
C ILE A 224 -9.96 2.94 -17.78
N SER A 225 -10.09 2.38 -18.98
CA SER A 225 -9.15 1.40 -19.53
C SER A 225 -8.79 1.75 -20.98
N PHE A 226 -7.49 1.70 -21.29
CA PHE A 226 -7.01 1.81 -22.66
C PHE A 226 -6.89 0.41 -23.26
N ASN A 227 -7.52 0.17 -24.41
CA ASN A 227 -7.53 -1.14 -25.02
C ASN A 227 -6.12 -1.52 -25.47
N ARG A 228 -5.59 -2.56 -24.85
CA ARG A 228 -4.31 -3.15 -25.21
C ARG A 228 -4.39 -4.66 -25.40
N TRP A 229 -5.62 -5.19 -25.45
CA TRP A 229 -5.85 -6.59 -25.74
C TRP A 229 -5.69 -6.86 -27.23
N VAL A 230 -5.05 -7.99 -27.55
CA VAL A 230 -4.87 -8.48 -28.92
C VAL A 230 -5.11 -9.98 -28.96
N ASP A 231 -5.57 -10.49 -30.10
CA ASP A 231 -5.64 -11.94 -30.31
C ASP A 231 -4.27 -12.46 -30.79
N SER A 232 -3.81 -13.56 -30.18
CA SER A 232 -2.55 -14.22 -30.56
C SER A 232 -2.49 -14.68 -32.02
N SER A 233 -3.65 -14.89 -32.66
CA SER A 233 -3.78 -15.30 -34.06
C SER A 233 -3.71 -14.15 -35.07
N TRP A 234 -3.79 -12.91 -34.61
CA TRP A 234 -3.69 -11.73 -35.48
C TRP A 234 -2.27 -11.53 -35.97
N ASP A 235 -2.14 -11.01 -37.20
CA ASP A 235 -0.85 -10.54 -37.68
C ASP A 235 -0.43 -9.25 -36.96
N GLU A 236 0.86 -8.92 -37.05
CA GLU A 236 1.45 -7.81 -36.32
C GLU A 236 0.81 -6.45 -36.65
N ALA A 237 0.47 -6.25 -37.93
CA ALA A 237 -0.18 -5.03 -38.38
C ALA A 237 -1.57 -4.87 -37.75
N THR A 238 -2.33 -5.97 -37.66
CA THR A 238 -3.65 -5.98 -37.02
C THR A 238 -3.53 -5.74 -35.52
N LYS A 239 -2.56 -6.36 -34.84
CA LYS A 239 -2.30 -6.09 -33.42
C LYS A 239 -2.05 -4.61 -33.18
N VAL A 240 -1.08 -4.02 -33.88
CA VAL A 240 -0.70 -2.60 -33.74
C VAL A 240 -1.85 -1.66 -34.11
N ALA A 241 -2.72 -2.03 -35.04
CA ALA A 241 -3.90 -1.24 -35.39
C ALA A 241 -4.97 -1.22 -34.28
N GLU A 242 -5.06 -2.29 -33.48
CA GLU A 242 -6.06 -2.46 -32.40
C GLU A 242 -5.64 -1.83 -31.07
N LEU A 243 -4.34 -1.63 -30.87
CA LEU A 243 -3.81 -1.04 -29.66
C LEU A 243 -4.16 0.45 -29.58
N ALA A 244 -4.68 0.86 -28.42
CA ALA A 244 -4.86 2.26 -28.10
C ALA A 244 -3.50 2.96 -28.02
N GLN A 245 -3.44 4.18 -28.58
CA GLN A 245 -2.23 5.00 -28.66
C GLN A 245 -2.61 6.50 -28.72
N GLY A 246 -1.81 7.38 -28.12
CA GLY A 246 -2.04 8.82 -28.14
C GLY A 246 -3.28 9.24 -27.38
N ILE A 247 -3.72 8.48 -26.36
CA ILE A 247 -4.92 8.79 -25.59
C ILE A 247 -4.60 9.96 -24.65
N ILE A 248 -5.50 10.95 -24.56
CA ILE A 248 -5.34 12.07 -23.62
C ILE A 248 -6.48 12.07 -22.61
N VAL A 249 -6.12 12.01 -21.33
CA VAL A 249 -7.03 12.15 -20.18
C VAL A 249 -6.66 13.46 -19.47
N TYR A 250 -7.51 14.48 -19.62
CA TYR A 250 -7.18 15.85 -19.21
C TYR A 250 -8.26 16.52 -18.36
N ASN A 251 -7.87 17.15 -17.26
CA ASN A 251 -8.73 18.03 -16.46
C ASN A 251 -10.02 17.35 -15.96
N ASN A 252 -9.93 16.09 -15.55
CA ASN A 252 -11.05 15.32 -15.01
C ASN A 252 -11.03 15.27 -13.48
N TYR A 253 -12.21 15.17 -12.88
CA TYR A 253 -12.39 14.75 -11.48
C TYR A 253 -12.69 13.25 -11.43
N ILE A 254 -11.73 12.45 -10.94
CA ILE A 254 -11.81 10.99 -10.87
C ILE A 254 -11.77 10.61 -9.39
N ALA A 255 -12.87 10.13 -8.82
CA ALA A 255 -12.95 10.06 -7.37
C ALA A 255 -13.82 8.95 -6.79
N ASN A 256 -13.70 8.76 -5.48
CA ASN A 256 -14.57 7.91 -4.67
C ASN A 256 -14.64 6.47 -5.20
N ARG A 257 -13.49 5.93 -5.59
CA ARG A 257 -13.35 4.50 -5.93
C ARG A 257 -13.33 3.74 -4.62
N ALA A 258 -14.44 3.09 -4.28
CA ALA A 258 -14.58 2.43 -2.98
C ALA A 258 -13.57 1.28 -2.83
N PRO A 259 -13.17 0.94 -1.58
CA PRO A 259 -12.47 -0.30 -1.31
C PRO A 259 -13.16 -1.50 -1.94
N ALA A 260 -12.34 -2.39 -2.51
CA ALA A 260 -12.81 -3.61 -3.15
C ALA A 260 -13.72 -4.41 -2.21
N LYS A 261 -14.67 -5.13 -2.80
CA LYS A 261 -15.51 -6.11 -2.10
C LYS A 261 -16.31 -5.55 -0.91
N GLY A 262 -16.51 -4.23 -0.86
CA GLY A 262 -17.34 -3.59 0.18
C GLY A 262 -16.66 -3.45 1.52
N GLN A 263 -15.33 -3.58 1.53
CA GLN A 263 -14.49 -3.48 2.70
C GLN A 263 -14.40 -2.03 3.22
N MET A 264 -13.90 -1.85 4.44
CA MET A 264 -13.60 -0.52 4.99
C MET A 264 -12.26 0.02 4.48
N TYR A 265 -11.31 -0.87 4.25
CA TYR A 265 -9.99 -0.62 3.66
C TYR A 265 -9.67 -1.77 2.72
N ALA A 266 -9.05 -1.47 1.58
CA ALA A 266 -8.62 -2.50 0.65
C ALA A 266 -7.44 -3.30 1.21
N GLN A 267 -7.35 -4.56 0.80
CA GLN A 267 -6.29 -5.49 1.20
C GLN A 267 -5.19 -5.53 0.15
N SER A 268 -4.02 -6.05 0.53
CA SER A 268 -2.89 -6.22 -0.40
C SER A 268 -3.17 -7.24 -1.51
N SER A 269 -4.15 -8.13 -1.32
CA SER A 269 -4.60 -9.12 -2.31
C SER A 269 -5.70 -8.62 -3.25
N ASP A 270 -6.26 -7.43 -3.01
CA ASP A 270 -7.29 -6.88 -3.90
C ASP A 270 -6.67 -6.35 -5.19
N ASN A 271 -7.38 -6.55 -6.30
CA ASN A 271 -6.86 -6.33 -7.65
C ASN A 271 -8.03 -6.06 -8.60
N ASN A 272 -7.77 -5.39 -9.72
CA ASN A 272 -8.73 -5.03 -10.76
C ASN A 272 -9.74 -3.96 -10.29
N TYR A 273 -9.29 -2.99 -9.48
CA TYR A 273 -10.08 -1.85 -9.00
C TYR A 273 -9.40 -0.50 -9.27
N GLU A 274 -8.49 -0.44 -10.25
CA GLU A 274 -7.75 0.76 -10.68
C GLU A 274 -8.70 1.95 -10.97
N ALA A 275 -8.21 3.18 -10.82
CA ALA A 275 -8.88 4.32 -11.46
C ALA A 275 -8.63 4.31 -12.96
N ILE A 276 -7.36 4.18 -13.37
CA ILE A 276 -6.95 4.10 -14.77
C ILE A 276 -6.00 2.92 -14.99
N ARG A 277 -6.27 2.13 -16.03
CA ARG A 277 -5.33 1.14 -16.56
C ARG A 277 -4.96 1.46 -18.00
N THR A 278 -3.67 1.68 -18.27
CA THR A 278 -3.20 2.05 -19.62
C THR A 278 -2.83 0.85 -20.50
N GLY A 279 -3.01 -0.39 -20.01
CA GLY A 279 -2.78 -1.57 -20.83
C GLY A 279 -2.80 -2.92 -20.10
N LEU A 280 -2.11 -3.90 -20.70
CA LEU A 280 -2.00 -5.29 -20.24
C LEU A 280 -0.54 -5.76 -20.26
N SER A 281 -0.23 -6.79 -19.48
CA SER A 281 1.10 -7.37 -19.42
C SER A 281 1.59 -7.89 -20.78
N ASP A 282 0.74 -8.53 -21.58
CA ASP A 282 1.17 -9.16 -22.85
C ASP A 282 1.61 -8.16 -23.93
N THR A 283 1.22 -6.88 -23.81
CA THR A 283 1.38 -5.85 -24.85
C THR A 283 2.04 -4.57 -24.34
N HIS A 284 2.71 -4.63 -23.19
CA HIS A 284 3.31 -3.44 -22.57
C HIS A 284 4.44 -2.81 -23.40
N HIS A 285 5.15 -3.61 -24.18
CA HIS A 285 6.32 -3.20 -24.99
C HIS A 285 5.96 -2.40 -26.24
N TYR A 286 4.68 -2.37 -26.64
CA TYR A 286 4.25 -1.48 -27.71
C TYR A 286 4.09 -0.06 -27.19
N ASP A 287 4.43 0.93 -28.00
CA ASP A 287 4.22 2.33 -27.68
C ASP A 287 2.72 2.62 -27.41
N SER A 288 2.48 3.40 -26.37
CA SER A 288 1.17 3.91 -25.99
C SER A 288 1.12 5.43 -26.16
N ASP A 289 2.23 6.14 -25.90
CA ASP A 289 2.38 7.60 -26.12
C ASP A 289 1.18 8.41 -25.59
N SER A 290 0.61 7.99 -24.46
CA SER A 290 -0.64 8.53 -23.91
C SER A 290 -0.37 9.45 -22.73
N PHE A 291 -1.29 10.38 -22.49
CA PHE A 291 -1.15 11.49 -21.56
C PHE A 291 -2.26 11.43 -20.51
N ILE A 292 -1.88 11.40 -19.22
CA ILE A 292 -2.77 11.56 -18.08
C ILE A 292 -2.31 12.83 -17.37
N VAL A 293 -2.94 13.95 -17.72
CA VAL A 293 -2.43 15.29 -17.37
C VAL A 293 -3.49 16.14 -16.67
N GLY A 294 -3.12 16.81 -15.58
CA GLY A 294 -3.99 17.81 -14.95
C GLY A 294 -5.28 17.26 -14.34
N ASN A 295 -5.31 15.99 -13.92
CA ASN A 295 -6.50 15.38 -13.31
C ASN A 295 -6.43 15.42 -11.78
N LEU A 296 -7.59 15.47 -11.14
CA LEU A 296 -7.72 15.26 -9.70
C LEU A 296 -8.21 13.83 -9.42
N PHE A 297 -7.37 13.06 -8.72
CA PHE A 297 -7.71 11.77 -8.13
C PHE A 297 -8.00 11.96 -6.65
N GLU A 298 -9.18 11.57 -6.18
CA GLU A 298 -9.55 11.75 -4.77
C GLU A 298 -10.30 10.53 -4.23
N ASN A 299 -9.92 10.02 -3.06
CA ASN A 299 -10.52 8.83 -2.47
C ASN A 299 -10.49 7.64 -3.43
N ILE A 300 -9.37 7.42 -4.12
CA ILE A 300 -9.15 6.23 -4.93
C ILE A 300 -8.68 5.13 -3.99
N GLN A 301 -9.61 4.33 -3.47
CA GLN A 301 -9.35 3.41 -2.36
C GLN A 301 -9.58 1.94 -2.73
N GLY A 302 -9.76 1.65 -4.03
CA GLY A 302 -10.14 0.33 -4.53
C GLY A 302 -9.08 -0.74 -4.37
N GLU A 303 -7.85 -0.46 -4.81
CA GLU A 303 -6.70 -1.37 -4.72
C GLU A 303 -5.36 -0.60 -4.79
N ALA A 304 -4.23 -1.32 -4.81
CA ALA A 304 -2.88 -0.80 -4.69
C ALA A 304 -2.41 0.13 -5.85
N GLU A 305 -3.07 0.13 -7.00
CA GLU A 305 -2.71 0.90 -8.21
C GLU A 305 -3.78 1.97 -8.51
N ILE A 306 -3.47 3.24 -8.24
CA ILE A 306 -4.35 4.36 -8.63
C ILE A 306 -4.36 4.47 -10.15
N VAL A 307 -3.15 4.59 -10.72
CA VAL A 307 -2.89 4.46 -12.15
C VAL A 307 -1.98 3.26 -12.34
N SER A 308 -2.49 2.24 -13.04
CA SER A 308 -1.72 1.08 -13.46
C SER A 308 -1.20 1.32 -14.87
N ASN A 309 0.02 1.88 -14.97
CA ASN A 309 0.67 2.07 -16.25
C ASN A 309 1.20 0.74 -16.78
N LYS A 310 0.68 0.31 -17.93
CA LYS A 310 1.01 -0.96 -18.60
C LYS A 310 1.24 -0.74 -20.10
N GLY A 311 1.84 0.39 -20.44
CA GLY A 311 2.14 0.81 -21.81
C GLY A 311 3.37 1.71 -21.84
N THR A 312 4.11 1.64 -22.94
CA THR A 312 5.40 2.33 -23.12
C THR A 312 5.20 3.81 -23.51
N ASN A 313 6.10 4.68 -23.04
CA ASN A 313 6.15 6.13 -23.31
C ASN A 313 4.93 6.96 -22.87
N ASN A 314 4.23 6.54 -21.82
CA ASN A 314 3.12 7.33 -21.28
C ASN A 314 3.62 8.50 -20.40
N THR A 315 2.91 9.62 -20.46
CA THR A 315 3.14 10.81 -19.63
C THR A 315 2.05 10.92 -18.57
N ILE A 316 2.44 11.00 -17.30
CA ILE A 316 1.55 11.15 -16.13
C ILE A 316 2.02 12.39 -15.39
N SER A 317 1.37 13.53 -15.59
CA SER A 317 1.91 14.82 -15.12
C SER A 317 0.88 15.83 -14.65
N PHE A 318 1.27 16.73 -13.75
CA PHE A 318 0.40 17.81 -13.25
C PHE A 318 -0.89 17.30 -12.58
N ASN A 319 -0.96 16.03 -12.19
CA ASN A 319 -2.12 15.49 -11.49
C ASN A 319 -2.02 15.79 -10.00
N THR A 320 -3.16 15.84 -9.32
CA THR A 320 -3.22 15.87 -7.85
C THR A 320 -3.93 14.62 -7.36
N ILE A 321 -3.31 13.91 -6.42
CA ILE A 321 -3.79 12.67 -5.84
C ILE A 321 -4.03 12.90 -4.34
N ARG A 322 -5.22 12.59 -3.83
CA ARG A 322 -5.62 12.82 -2.43
C ARG A 322 -6.28 11.62 -1.77
N ASN A 323 -5.97 11.39 -0.49
CA ASN A 323 -6.63 10.41 0.40
C ASN A 323 -6.90 9.04 -0.26
N SER A 324 -5.91 8.54 -1.00
CA SER A 324 -6.06 7.38 -1.89
C SER A 324 -5.22 6.21 -1.40
N TYR A 325 -5.75 4.99 -1.56
CA TYR A 325 -5.00 3.75 -1.42
C TYR A 325 -4.15 3.57 -2.67
N GLY A 326 -2.86 3.31 -2.47
CA GLY A 326 -2.00 2.91 -3.58
C GLY A 326 -1.13 3.99 -4.17
N SER A 327 -0.58 3.67 -5.35
CA SER A 327 0.46 4.46 -6.02
C SER A 327 0.13 4.71 -7.49
N VAL A 328 0.72 5.76 -8.08
CA VAL A 328 0.95 5.80 -9.53
C VAL A 328 2.05 4.77 -9.81
N THR A 329 1.71 3.74 -10.59
CA THR A 329 2.58 2.57 -10.77
C THR A 329 2.97 2.41 -12.23
N THR A 330 4.28 2.39 -12.53
CA THR A 330 4.78 1.77 -13.79
C THR A 330 4.78 0.28 -13.58
N ARG A 331 3.64 -0.37 -13.84
CA ARG A 331 3.51 -1.81 -13.56
C ARG A 331 4.18 -2.63 -14.64
N HIS A 332 4.09 -2.15 -15.88
CA HIS A 332 4.80 -2.64 -17.06
C HIS A 332 4.97 -1.51 -18.10
N GLY A 333 5.88 -1.71 -19.04
CA GLY A 333 6.16 -0.80 -20.16
C GLY A 333 7.17 0.27 -19.76
N GLY A 334 8.22 0.43 -20.57
CA GLY A 334 9.32 1.37 -20.33
C GLY A 334 8.99 2.83 -20.69
N GLY A 335 9.91 3.75 -20.41
CA GLY A 335 9.85 5.09 -21.02
C GLY A 335 8.81 6.05 -20.43
N ALA A 336 8.13 5.69 -19.34
CA ALA A 336 7.14 6.59 -18.72
C ALA A 336 7.77 7.88 -18.16
N THR A 337 7.06 9.00 -18.33
CA THR A 337 7.38 10.29 -17.70
C THR A 337 6.37 10.56 -16.59
N ILE A 338 6.83 10.64 -15.34
CA ILE A 338 6.03 10.94 -14.16
C ILE A 338 6.57 12.22 -13.54
N SER A 339 5.90 13.34 -13.78
CA SER A 339 6.44 14.66 -13.38
C SER A 339 5.41 15.66 -12.90
N ASN A 340 5.82 16.56 -12.01
CA ASN A 340 4.99 17.68 -11.53
C ASN A 340 3.66 17.24 -10.90
N ASN A 341 3.58 16.02 -10.35
CA ASN A 341 2.37 15.55 -9.67
C ASN A 341 2.43 15.92 -8.17
N PHE A 342 1.27 16.21 -7.59
CA PHE A 342 1.10 16.37 -6.15
C PHE A 342 0.40 15.15 -5.56
N PHE A 343 0.97 14.57 -4.50
CA PHE A 343 0.37 13.48 -3.74
C PHE A 343 0.18 13.93 -2.30
N PHE A 344 -1.05 13.80 -1.79
CA PHE A 344 -1.39 14.06 -0.39
C PHE A 344 -2.05 12.82 0.20
N GLY A 345 -1.39 12.21 1.18
CA GLY A 345 -1.93 11.10 1.93
C GLY A 345 -3.15 11.48 2.77
N GLU A 346 -3.19 12.72 3.28
CA GLU A 346 -4.26 13.22 4.16
C GLU A 346 -4.58 12.22 5.30
N ASP A 347 -3.50 11.75 5.95
CA ASP A 347 -3.51 10.74 7.01
C ASP A 347 -4.23 9.42 6.62
N TYR A 348 -4.37 9.12 5.32
CA TYR A 348 -4.77 7.79 4.86
C TYR A 348 -3.73 6.74 5.20
N PRO A 349 -4.04 5.77 6.10
CA PRO A 349 -3.02 4.89 6.68
C PRO A 349 -2.37 3.97 5.64
N LEU A 350 -2.98 3.84 4.46
CA LEU A 350 -2.49 3.02 3.36
C LEU A 350 -2.13 3.86 2.12
N ALA A 351 -1.87 5.17 2.29
CA ALA A 351 -1.45 6.05 1.20
C ALA A 351 -0.06 5.66 0.68
N GLY A 352 0.11 5.75 -0.64
CA GLY A 352 1.39 5.65 -1.34
C GLY A 352 1.61 6.83 -2.28
N GLY A 353 2.78 6.85 -2.93
CA GLY A 353 3.17 7.83 -3.93
C GLY A 353 3.41 7.16 -5.29
N ILE A 354 4.68 6.89 -5.61
CA ILE A 354 5.10 6.36 -6.91
C ILE A 354 5.75 4.98 -6.73
N ARG A 355 5.33 4.01 -7.55
CA ARG A 355 5.95 2.67 -7.63
C ARG A 355 6.52 2.44 -9.02
N LEU A 356 7.81 2.16 -9.09
CA LEU A 356 8.55 2.02 -10.33
C LEU A 356 8.97 0.58 -10.57
N VAL A 357 8.52 0.01 -11.68
CA VAL A 357 9.00 -1.23 -12.30
C VAL A 357 9.41 -0.87 -13.73
N ASP A 358 10.26 -1.69 -14.35
CA ASP A 358 10.78 -1.50 -15.70
C ASP A 358 11.74 -0.29 -15.78
N GLY A 359 12.23 -0.03 -16.99
CA GLY A 359 13.31 0.92 -17.23
C GLY A 359 12.94 2.14 -18.05
N ASP A 360 13.93 3.00 -18.27
CA ASP A 360 13.88 4.19 -19.14
C ASP A 360 12.92 5.29 -18.64
N HIS A 361 12.56 5.28 -17.35
CA HIS A 361 11.61 6.25 -16.78
C HIS A 361 12.27 7.58 -16.42
N THR A 362 11.48 8.66 -16.57
CA THR A 362 11.79 10.00 -16.03
C THR A 362 10.82 10.30 -14.89
N VAL A 363 11.33 10.56 -13.69
CA VAL A 363 10.54 10.82 -12.47
C VAL A 363 11.05 12.09 -11.80
N THR A 364 10.41 13.22 -12.09
CA THR A 364 10.95 14.54 -11.73
C THR A 364 9.93 15.52 -11.18
N ASN A 365 10.34 16.41 -10.28
CA ASN A 365 9.48 17.46 -9.70
C ASN A 365 8.17 16.96 -9.09
N ASN A 366 8.09 15.71 -8.60
CA ASN A 366 6.88 15.28 -7.90
C ASN A 366 6.97 15.71 -6.43
N TYR A 367 5.86 16.17 -5.88
CA TYR A 367 5.69 16.45 -4.46
C TYR A 367 4.84 15.34 -3.82
N ILE A 368 5.38 14.70 -2.80
CA ILE A 368 4.75 13.57 -2.12
C ILE A 368 4.72 13.82 -0.62
N GLU A 369 3.53 14.02 -0.07
CA GLU A 369 3.30 14.19 1.36
C GLU A 369 2.42 13.07 1.87
N GLY A 370 2.79 12.50 3.02
CA GLY A 370 1.87 11.63 3.72
C GLY A 370 1.79 10.21 3.17
N ALA A 371 2.85 9.63 2.61
CA ALA A 371 2.85 8.18 2.38
C ALA A 371 2.86 7.48 3.76
N ARG A 372 1.94 6.54 3.97
CA ARG A 372 1.64 6.01 5.32
C ARG A 372 1.60 4.49 5.40
N TYR A 373 1.58 3.78 4.27
CA TYR A 373 1.56 2.32 4.31
C TYR A 373 2.94 1.78 4.75
N LYS A 374 3.05 1.52 6.05
CA LYS A 374 4.30 1.10 6.69
C LYS A 374 4.63 -0.38 6.42
N ASP A 375 3.64 -1.25 6.60
CA ASP A 375 3.81 -2.71 6.55
C ASP A 375 3.80 -3.25 5.11
N THR A 376 4.59 -2.65 4.22
CA THR A 376 4.69 -3.05 2.82
C THR A 376 6.03 -2.66 2.21
N THR A 377 6.40 -3.40 1.16
CA THR A 377 7.57 -3.12 0.32
C THR A 377 7.18 -2.58 -1.07
N HIS A 378 5.90 -2.26 -1.28
CA HIS A 378 5.35 -1.84 -2.57
C HIS A 378 4.73 -0.43 -2.53
N HIS A 379 4.70 0.21 -1.37
CA HIS A 379 4.19 1.58 -1.21
C HIS A 379 5.15 2.38 -0.35
N GLY A 380 5.16 3.69 -0.59
CA GLY A 380 6.10 4.63 0.00
C GLY A 380 6.03 5.94 -0.77
N GLY A 381 6.98 6.84 -0.53
CA GLY A 381 7.11 8.05 -1.33
C GLY A 381 7.46 7.69 -2.78
N ILE A 382 8.69 7.20 -2.99
CA ILE A 382 9.12 6.59 -4.25
C ILE A 382 9.66 5.18 -3.95
N VAL A 383 9.17 4.19 -4.70
CA VAL A 383 9.57 2.78 -4.56
C VAL A 383 10.24 2.30 -5.85
N MET A 384 11.51 1.92 -5.76
CA MET A 384 12.25 1.25 -6.82
C MET A 384 12.11 -0.27 -6.63
N MET A 385 11.34 -0.92 -7.49
CA MET A 385 11.07 -2.35 -7.36
C MET A 385 12.23 -3.19 -7.89
N GLY A 386 12.63 -4.21 -7.12
CA GLY A 386 13.48 -5.27 -7.65
C GLY A 386 12.75 -6.11 -8.71
N SER A 387 13.48 -6.97 -9.40
CA SER A 387 12.96 -7.77 -10.52
C SER A 387 13.09 -9.28 -10.30
N ASP A 388 12.20 -10.05 -10.91
CA ASP A 388 12.25 -11.53 -10.93
C ASP A 388 12.81 -12.09 -12.25
N GLY A 389 13.38 -11.23 -13.09
CA GLY A 389 13.99 -11.60 -14.37
C GLY A 389 12.97 -11.85 -15.49
N ALA A 390 11.73 -11.40 -15.32
CA ALA A 390 10.70 -11.42 -16.34
C ALA A 390 11.13 -10.60 -17.57
N GLY A 391 10.79 -11.08 -18.77
CA GLY A 391 11.08 -10.40 -20.02
C GLY A 391 9.87 -9.67 -20.61
N ASP A 392 10.04 -9.19 -21.85
CA ASP A 392 8.96 -8.54 -22.60
C ASP A 392 7.79 -9.50 -22.84
N GLY A 393 6.58 -9.02 -22.59
CA GLY A 393 5.34 -9.80 -22.68
C GLY A 393 5.05 -10.73 -21.50
N ASP A 394 5.93 -10.81 -20.49
CA ASP A 394 5.68 -11.56 -19.26
C ASP A 394 4.92 -10.71 -18.22
N ASN A 395 4.24 -11.38 -17.28
CA ASN A 395 3.47 -10.76 -16.20
C ASN A 395 4.26 -10.56 -14.89
N GLY A 396 5.55 -10.90 -14.86
CA GLY A 396 6.43 -10.68 -13.71
C GLY A 396 6.84 -9.21 -13.55
N TYR A 397 7.89 -8.96 -12.79
CA TYR A 397 8.48 -7.63 -12.64
C TYR A 397 9.75 -7.57 -13.48
N GLN A 398 9.75 -6.77 -14.55
CA GLN A 398 10.92 -6.58 -15.40
C GLN A 398 12.00 -5.76 -14.67
N GLU A 399 13.19 -5.72 -15.24
CA GLU A 399 14.34 -5.04 -14.63
C GLU A 399 14.14 -3.54 -14.55
N PHE A 400 14.20 -2.99 -13.32
CA PHE A 400 14.43 -1.57 -13.11
C PHE A 400 15.84 -1.23 -13.59
N SER A 401 15.95 -0.44 -14.66
CA SER A 401 17.22 -0.03 -15.25
C SER A 401 17.09 1.28 -16.00
N ASN A 402 18.13 2.12 -15.95
CA ASN A 402 18.20 3.39 -16.66
C ASN A 402 17.02 4.31 -16.29
N VAL A 403 16.89 4.68 -15.02
CA VAL A 403 15.76 5.49 -14.53
C VAL A 403 16.28 6.76 -13.89
N HIS A 404 15.75 7.91 -14.32
CA HIS A 404 16.11 9.24 -13.82
C HIS A 404 15.11 9.70 -12.76
N ILE A 405 15.58 9.82 -11.52
CA ILE A 405 14.78 10.24 -10.38
C ILE A 405 15.42 11.50 -9.83
N ALA A 406 14.89 12.67 -10.19
CA ALA A 406 15.53 13.93 -9.83
C ALA A 406 14.57 15.03 -9.41
N HIS A 407 15.01 15.87 -8.46
CA HIS A 407 14.24 17.02 -8.01
C HIS A 407 12.85 16.65 -7.52
N ASN A 408 12.66 15.49 -6.88
CA ASN A 408 11.40 15.20 -6.19
C ASN A 408 11.47 15.68 -4.74
N THR A 409 10.34 16.07 -4.16
CA THR A 409 10.19 16.41 -2.73
C THR A 409 9.29 15.38 -2.07
N ILE A 410 9.80 14.69 -1.05
CA ILE A 410 9.04 13.71 -0.25
C ILE A 410 9.06 14.15 1.20
N VAL A 411 7.89 14.36 1.80
CA VAL A 411 7.79 14.91 3.15
C VAL A 411 6.84 14.08 3.99
N ASP A 412 7.11 14.00 5.29
CA ASP A 412 6.22 13.41 6.30
C ASP A 412 5.70 12.05 5.81
N SER A 413 6.61 11.09 5.60
CA SER A 413 6.31 9.84 4.90
C SER A 413 7.06 8.66 5.52
N VAL A 414 6.37 7.53 5.70
CA VAL A 414 7.02 6.22 5.91
C VAL A 414 7.52 5.70 4.56
N ASN A 415 8.52 4.82 4.56
CA ASN A 415 9.06 4.24 3.32
C ASN A 415 9.37 5.34 2.28
N SER A 416 9.95 6.46 2.74
CA SER A 416 10.09 7.67 1.94
C SER A 416 10.80 7.41 0.61
N LEU A 417 11.96 6.75 0.67
CA LEU A 417 12.62 6.20 -0.50
C LEU A 417 12.95 4.72 -0.28
N ASN A 418 12.15 3.86 -0.90
CA ASN A 418 12.38 2.42 -0.88
C ASN A 418 13.26 2.03 -2.08
N ILE A 419 14.45 1.53 -1.82
CA ILE A 419 15.48 1.35 -2.85
C ILE A 419 15.53 -0.05 -3.47
N ASP A 420 14.75 -1.00 -2.93
CA ASP A 420 14.74 -2.40 -3.36
C ASP A 420 13.42 -3.09 -2.98
N GLY A 421 12.32 -2.54 -3.48
CA GLY A 421 10.97 -2.97 -3.15
C GLY A 421 10.61 -4.37 -3.68
N GLY A 422 9.60 -4.99 -3.08
CA GLY A 422 9.02 -6.24 -3.57
C GLY A 422 9.72 -7.55 -3.20
N GLY A 423 10.86 -7.51 -2.49
CA GLY A 423 11.56 -8.72 -2.01
C GLY A 423 12.04 -9.63 -3.14
N LYS A 424 12.43 -9.04 -4.27
CA LYS A 424 12.79 -9.77 -5.49
C LYS A 424 14.26 -10.22 -5.49
N SER A 425 14.58 -11.15 -6.39
CA SER A 425 15.90 -11.78 -6.47
C SER A 425 16.99 -10.86 -7.05
N SER A 426 16.61 -9.86 -7.83
CA SER A 426 17.52 -8.87 -8.41
C SER A 426 17.16 -7.46 -7.92
N ALA A 427 18.17 -6.73 -7.46
CA ALA A 427 18.02 -5.33 -7.05
C ALA A 427 17.87 -4.40 -8.26
N PRO A 428 17.27 -3.20 -8.08
CA PRO A 428 17.27 -2.13 -9.07
C PRO A 428 18.68 -1.75 -9.56
N LYS A 429 18.80 -1.42 -10.86
CA LYS A 429 20.07 -1.05 -11.50
C LYS A 429 19.99 0.31 -12.17
N GLN A 430 21.16 0.92 -12.39
CA GLN A 430 21.35 2.13 -13.19
C GLN A 430 20.31 3.23 -12.87
N ALA A 431 20.12 3.52 -11.58
CA ALA A 431 19.35 4.67 -11.14
C ALA A 431 20.21 5.94 -11.24
N PHE A 432 19.67 7.02 -11.81
CA PHE A 432 20.23 8.36 -11.72
C PHE A 432 19.42 9.14 -10.67
N LEU A 433 19.81 9.00 -9.40
CA LEU A 433 19.12 9.59 -8.25
C LEU A 433 19.81 10.91 -7.88
N ALA A 434 19.20 12.04 -8.25
CA ALA A 434 19.85 13.34 -8.15
C ALA A 434 18.98 14.45 -7.56
N ASN A 435 19.54 15.24 -6.64
CA ASN A 435 18.93 16.48 -6.17
C ASN A 435 17.50 16.30 -5.62
N ASN A 436 17.16 15.13 -5.09
CA ASN A 436 15.88 14.91 -4.41
C ASN A 436 15.96 15.47 -2.99
N LEU A 437 14.83 15.99 -2.50
CA LEU A 437 14.66 16.44 -1.14
C LEU A 437 13.73 15.49 -0.39
N ILE A 438 14.18 14.94 0.73
CA ILE A 438 13.34 14.15 1.64
C ILE A 438 13.45 14.75 3.03
N ASP A 439 12.35 15.10 3.67
CA ASP A 439 12.36 15.64 5.03
C ASP A 439 11.21 15.08 5.86
N LEU A 440 11.31 15.21 7.18
CA LEU A 440 10.32 14.71 8.13
C LEU A 440 9.99 13.22 7.90
N ALA A 441 10.92 12.40 7.41
CA ALA A 441 10.64 10.99 7.18
C ALA A 441 10.36 10.27 8.50
N ILE A 442 9.29 9.46 8.48
CA ILE A 442 8.86 8.65 9.61
C ILE A 442 9.62 7.32 9.57
N GLY A 443 10.44 7.07 10.59
CA GLY A 443 11.41 5.99 10.59
C GLY A 443 12.61 6.27 9.66
N PRO A 444 13.21 5.21 9.09
CA PRO A 444 14.31 5.35 8.14
C PRO A 444 13.92 6.03 6.83
N VAL A 445 14.76 6.96 6.34
CA VAL A 445 14.55 7.59 5.03
C VAL A 445 14.72 6.58 3.90
N LEU A 446 15.83 5.83 3.92
CA LEU A 446 16.14 4.78 2.96
C LEU A 446 15.65 3.42 3.50
N THR A 447 14.74 2.76 2.79
CA THR A 447 14.22 1.45 3.20
C THR A 447 14.51 0.36 2.18
N GLN A 448 14.47 -0.90 2.64
CA GLN A 448 14.96 -2.07 1.93
C GLN A 448 16.43 -1.94 1.54
N SER A 449 17.25 -1.36 2.42
CA SER A 449 18.61 -0.93 2.05
C SER A 449 19.69 -1.99 2.25
N GLU A 450 19.33 -3.23 2.59
CA GLU A 450 20.29 -4.30 2.92
C GLU A 450 21.28 -4.57 1.79
N ARG A 451 20.82 -4.57 0.53
CA ARG A 451 21.69 -4.78 -0.65
C ARG A 451 22.41 -3.51 -1.12
N GLY A 452 22.04 -2.34 -0.59
CA GLY A 452 22.53 -1.04 -1.04
C GLY A 452 22.16 -0.72 -2.50
N PHE A 453 22.77 0.33 -3.05
CA PHE A 453 22.62 0.68 -4.45
C PHE A 453 23.53 -0.18 -5.34
N ASP A 454 23.03 -0.59 -6.51
CA ASP A 454 23.87 -1.25 -7.51
C ASP A 454 24.97 -0.30 -8.01
N SER A 455 26.16 -0.86 -8.27
CA SER A 455 27.35 -0.12 -8.71
C SER A 455 27.20 0.67 -10.03
N SER A 456 26.19 0.35 -10.85
CA SER A 456 25.84 1.11 -12.06
C SER A 456 25.05 2.38 -11.78
N SER A 457 24.48 2.53 -10.58
CA SER A 457 23.68 3.69 -10.20
C SER A 457 24.55 4.91 -9.88
N GLN A 458 24.06 6.09 -10.23
CA GLN A 458 24.67 7.39 -9.96
C GLN A 458 23.82 8.14 -8.95
N ILE A 459 24.39 8.40 -7.77
CA ILE A 459 23.70 9.04 -6.65
C ILE A 459 24.42 10.35 -6.32
N THR A 460 23.72 11.47 -6.33
CA THR A 460 24.35 12.80 -6.18
C THR A 460 23.41 13.89 -5.68
N GLY A 461 23.90 14.77 -4.81
CA GLY A 461 23.19 16.00 -4.43
C GLY A 461 21.86 15.80 -3.70
N ASN A 462 21.52 14.60 -3.23
CA ASN A 462 20.26 14.38 -2.52
C ASN A 462 20.40 14.88 -1.07
N ILE A 463 19.38 15.57 -0.57
CA ILE A 463 19.30 16.01 0.82
C ILE A 463 18.15 15.28 1.47
N ILE A 464 18.44 14.56 2.55
CA ILE A 464 17.49 13.66 3.19
C ILE A 464 17.49 13.83 4.70
N TYR A 465 16.33 13.72 5.35
CA TYR A 465 16.23 13.76 6.80
C TYR A 465 15.00 13.03 7.33
N GLY A 466 15.16 12.42 8.49
CA GLY A 466 14.15 11.61 9.16
C GLY A 466 14.62 11.09 10.51
N GLN A 467 13.84 10.19 11.10
CA GLN A 467 14.20 9.58 12.39
C GLN A 467 15.44 8.68 12.30
N ALA A 468 15.69 8.08 11.13
CA ALA A 468 16.92 7.36 10.83
C ALA A 468 17.34 7.55 9.35
N PHE A 469 18.62 7.33 9.06
CA PHE A 469 19.14 7.43 7.69
C PHE A 469 18.67 6.25 6.82
N ALA A 470 18.83 5.02 7.31
CA ALA A 470 18.50 3.78 6.59
C ALA A 470 18.04 2.67 7.55
N ASP A 471 17.35 1.65 7.03
CA ASP A 471 16.85 0.50 7.79
C ASP A 471 17.88 -0.64 7.95
N SER A 472 19.07 -0.47 7.38
CA SER A 472 20.19 -1.41 7.48
C SER A 472 21.54 -0.69 7.56
N ASP A 473 22.50 -1.29 8.27
CA ASP A 473 23.89 -0.81 8.39
C ASP A 473 24.68 -0.83 7.07
N SER A 474 24.13 -1.43 6.00
CA SER A 474 24.72 -1.42 4.65
C SER A 474 24.86 -0.02 4.07
N LEU A 475 23.98 0.91 4.44
CA LEU A 475 24.07 2.32 4.09
C LEU A 475 24.06 3.16 5.37
N ARG A 476 24.93 4.16 5.46
CA ARG A 476 25.09 4.98 6.66
C ARG A 476 25.26 6.45 6.35
N VAL A 477 25.04 7.29 7.36
CA VAL A 477 25.32 8.73 7.26
C VAL A 477 26.75 8.95 6.74
N GLY A 478 26.87 9.76 5.68
CA GLY A 478 28.11 10.01 4.95
C GLY A 478 28.28 9.18 3.67
N GLU A 479 27.28 8.37 3.27
CA GLU A 479 27.26 7.77 1.94
C GLU A 479 27.37 8.86 0.85
N PRO A 480 28.23 8.66 -0.18
CA PRO A 480 28.35 9.60 -1.27
C PRO A 480 27.00 9.89 -1.96
N GLY A 481 26.75 11.16 -2.23
CA GLY A 481 25.54 11.60 -2.93
C GLY A 481 24.34 11.91 -2.02
N PHE A 482 24.49 11.76 -0.70
CA PHE A 482 23.51 12.17 0.30
C PHE A 482 24.09 13.14 1.33
N GLU A 483 23.30 14.13 1.72
CA GLU A 483 23.47 14.90 2.94
C GLU A 483 22.32 14.63 3.90
N PHE A 484 22.62 14.35 5.18
CA PHE A 484 21.60 14.03 6.19
C PHE A 484 21.29 15.24 7.07
N ILE A 485 20.50 16.18 6.56
CA ILE A 485 20.11 17.43 7.22
C ILE A 485 18.65 17.78 6.94
N SER A 486 17.93 18.28 7.94
CA SER A 486 16.56 18.79 7.74
C SER A 486 16.60 20.07 6.92
N ALA A 487 15.63 20.23 6.01
CA ALA A 487 15.46 21.41 5.18
C ALA A 487 14.63 22.51 5.86
N ALA A 488 14.10 22.28 7.06
CA ALA A 488 13.30 23.25 7.82
C ALA A 488 12.13 23.82 6.98
N LEU A 489 11.37 22.92 6.37
CA LEU A 489 10.24 23.25 5.51
C LEU A 489 9.06 23.82 6.30
N GLU A 490 8.31 24.73 5.67
CA GLU A 490 7.08 25.30 6.22
C GLU A 490 5.93 25.15 5.23
N LYS A 491 4.70 24.93 5.73
CA LYS A 491 3.53 24.84 4.85
C LYS A 491 3.13 26.21 4.30
N ASP A 492 2.88 26.27 2.99
CA ASP A 492 2.29 27.43 2.33
C ASP A 492 0.76 27.50 2.51
N GLN A 493 0.12 28.46 1.83
CA GLN A 493 -1.34 28.65 1.88
C GLN A 493 -2.15 27.48 1.28
N PHE A 494 -1.52 26.62 0.48
CA PHE A 494 -2.13 25.42 -0.09
C PHE A 494 -1.83 24.17 0.74
N GLY A 495 -1.09 24.31 1.84
CA GLY A 495 -0.69 23.21 2.71
C GLY A 495 0.53 22.43 2.21
N VAL A 496 1.23 22.93 1.18
CA VAL A 496 2.43 22.30 0.60
C VAL A 496 3.65 22.71 1.44
N TYR A 497 4.48 21.76 1.84
CA TYR A 497 5.77 22.06 2.47
C TYR A 497 6.71 22.72 1.46
N ARG A 498 7.09 23.96 1.74
CA ARG A 498 7.98 24.81 0.94
C ARG A 498 9.25 25.14 1.70
N LEU A 499 10.27 25.53 0.95
CA LEU A 499 11.47 26.14 1.50
C LEU A 499 11.13 27.41 2.29
N SER A 500 11.87 27.66 3.37
CA SER A 500 11.66 28.82 4.26
C SER A 500 12.93 29.66 4.37
N ASN A 501 12.85 30.82 5.05
CA ASN A 501 14.05 31.61 5.34
C ASN A 501 15.01 30.92 6.32
N ASP A 502 14.53 29.89 7.04
CA ASP A 502 15.32 29.11 7.98
C ASP A 502 15.91 27.83 7.34
N SER A 503 15.59 27.56 6.06
CA SER A 503 16.19 26.47 5.31
C SER A 503 17.73 26.61 5.24
N PRO A 504 18.48 25.50 5.38
CA PRO A 504 19.94 25.52 5.24
C PRO A 504 20.35 25.77 3.77
N ASN A 505 21.64 25.65 3.47
CA ASN A 505 22.04 25.63 2.07
C ASN A 505 21.49 24.36 1.39
N LEU A 506 20.70 24.54 0.34
CA LEU A 506 20.04 23.50 -0.43
C LEU A 506 20.45 23.55 -1.92
N ASP A 507 21.61 24.12 -2.23
CA ASP A 507 22.18 24.17 -3.58
C ASP A 507 22.22 22.75 -4.19
N ALA A 508 21.59 22.59 -5.35
CA ALA A 508 21.63 21.36 -6.12
C ALA A 508 22.95 21.20 -6.87
N VAL A 509 23.29 19.96 -7.21
CA VAL A 509 24.41 19.67 -8.11
C VAL A 509 23.93 19.86 -9.55
N SER A 510 24.44 20.86 -10.26
CA SER A 510 24.01 21.21 -11.62
C SER A 510 24.51 20.24 -12.70
N ASP A 511 25.79 19.87 -12.66
CA ASP A 511 26.45 19.02 -13.68
C ASP A 511 26.50 17.54 -13.26
N TYR A 512 25.35 16.97 -12.91
CA TYR A 512 25.27 15.55 -12.56
C TYR A 512 25.10 14.65 -13.79
N GLU A 513 25.60 13.41 -13.67
CA GLU A 513 25.42 12.35 -14.66
C GLU A 513 23.95 11.91 -14.67
N LYS A 514 23.35 11.91 -15.86
CA LYS A 514 21.93 11.57 -16.08
C LYS A 514 21.73 10.79 -17.38
N GLY A 515 22.78 10.16 -17.92
CA GLY A 515 22.69 9.45 -19.19
C GLY A 515 22.18 10.34 -20.31
N GLU A 516 21.23 9.83 -21.10
CA GLU A 516 20.60 10.54 -22.21
C GLU A 516 19.31 11.29 -21.79
N PHE A 517 19.02 11.38 -20.48
CA PHE A 517 17.85 12.09 -19.99
C PHE A 517 18.03 13.62 -20.10
N GLU A 518 16.93 14.30 -20.41
CA GLU A 518 16.89 15.76 -20.44
C GLU A 518 17.12 16.35 -19.05
N ALA A 519 17.65 17.57 -19.01
CA ALA A 519 17.79 18.29 -17.76
C ALA A 519 16.43 18.84 -17.28
N VAL A 520 16.31 18.98 -15.96
CA VAL A 520 15.11 19.50 -15.31
C VAL A 520 15.22 21.03 -15.27
N TYR A 521 14.48 21.72 -16.14
CA TYR A 521 14.57 23.18 -16.28
C TYR A 521 13.34 23.94 -15.78
N ILE A 522 12.20 23.27 -15.63
CA ILE A 522 10.98 23.84 -15.04
C ILE A 522 10.79 23.15 -13.69
N ASP A 523 10.38 23.88 -12.66
CA ASP A 523 10.07 23.32 -11.34
C ASP A 523 8.59 22.89 -11.21
N LEU A 524 8.18 22.45 -10.02
CA LEU A 524 6.82 22.01 -9.70
C LEU A 524 5.75 23.06 -10.02
N ASP A 525 6.07 24.33 -9.81
CA ASP A 525 5.15 25.47 -9.92
C ASP A 525 5.06 26.04 -11.35
N GLY A 526 5.84 25.47 -12.27
CA GLY A 526 5.90 25.88 -13.67
C GLY A 526 6.91 26.98 -13.92
N GLN A 527 7.88 27.19 -13.03
CA GLN A 527 8.85 28.28 -13.11
C GLN A 527 10.19 27.76 -13.64
N VAL A 528 10.85 28.57 -14.47
CA VAL A 528 12.19 28.25 -14.99
C VAL A 528 13.19 28.29 -13.84
N ARG A 529 13.83 27.14 -13.58
CA ARG A 529 14.85 26.96 -12.56
C ARG A 529 16.06 27.88 -12.78
N SER A 530 16.67 28.30 -11.69
CA SER A 530 17.86 29.15 -11.70
C SER A 530 19.11 28.41 -12.17
N GLU A 531 20.12 29.14 -12.64
CA GLU A 531 21.41 28.53 -13.03
C GLU A 531 22.07 27.81 -11.84
N THR A 532 21.88 28.34 -10.63
CA THR A 532 22.23 27.69 -9.36
C THR A 532 20.95 27.25 -8.66
N THR A 533 20.39 26.15 -9.17
CA THR A 533 19.13 25.54 -8.73
C THR A 533 19.20 24.95 -7.32
N LEU A 534 18.03 24.69 -6.72
CA LEU A 534 17.89 24.03 -5.42
C LEU A 534 17.43 22.57 -5.55
N VAL A 535 17.76 21.77 -4.53
CA VAL A 535 17.25 20.39 -4.41
C VAL A 535 15.75 20.38 -4.15
N GLY A 536 15.09 19.29 -4.53
CA GLY A 536 13.64 19.16 -4.41
C GLY A 536 12.89 19.72 -5.61
N ALA A 537 11.57 19.63 -5.53
CA ALA A 537 10.63 19.88 -6.62
C ALA A 537 10.41 21.36 -6.92
N ASP A 538 10.68 22.25 -5.98
CA ASP A 538 10.42 23.69 -6.06
C ASP A 538 11.68 24.55 -5.83
N GLU A 539 11.59 25.81 -6.26
CA GLU A 539 12.58 26.85 -5.94
C GLU A 539 11.93 28.08 -5.31
N LEU A 540 12.73 28.86 -4.58
CA LEU A 540 12.29 30.11 -3.98
C LEU A 540 12.27 31.24 -5.01
N PHE A 541 11.18 31.34 -5.78
CA PHE A 541 10.92 32.48 -6.64
C PHE A 541 9.86 33.43 -6.09
N ALA A 542 9.99 34.72 -6.44
CA ALA A 542 8.99 35.74 -6.15
C ALA A 542 7.92 35.87 -7.25
N SER A 543 8.11 35.20 -8.39
CA SER A 543 7.14 35.14 -9.48
C SER A 543 5.92 34.30 -9.11
N GLU A 544 4.84 34.47 -9.86
CA GLU A 544 3.59 33.75 -9.62
C GLU A 544 3.73 32.28 -10.04
N ALA A 545 3.39 31.36 -9.13
CA ALA A 545 3.22 29.95 -9.45
C ALA A 545 1.98 29.78 -10.35
N ILE A 546 2.12 29.07 -11.48
CA ILE A 546 0.99 28.80 -12.38
C ILE A 546 0.33 27.45 -12.11
N TYR A 547 1.04 26.55 -11.44
CA TYR A 547 0.54 25.26 -10.99
C TYR A 547 0.42 25.24 -9.47
N ALA A 548 -0.65 24.61 -9.01
CA ALA A 548 -0.95 24.41 -7.60
C ALA A 548 -1.74 23.09 -7.45
N PRO A 549 -1.81 22.52 -6.23
CA PRO A 549 -2.65 21.35 -5.97
C PRO A 549 -4.10 21.54 -6.44
N LEU A 550 -4.56 20.70 -7.36
CA LEU A 550 -5.91 20.78 -7.94
C LEU A 550 -6.95 20.34 -6.94
N ASN A 551 -7.99 21.13 -6.67
CA ASN A 551 -9.18 20.71 -5.93
C ASN A 551 -10.39 20.56 -6.87
N TYR A 552 -11.56 20.19 -6.32
CA TYR A 552 -12.76 19.93 -7.12
C TYR A 552 -13.20 21.12 -8.00
N GLU A 553 -12.91 22.36 -7.59
CA GLU A 553 -13.26 23.57 -8.36
C GLU A 553 -12.31 23.81 -9.54
N ASN A 554 -11.15 23.15 -9.58
CA ASN A 554 -10.16 23.34 -10.65
C ASN A 554 -10.40 22.43 -11.87
N VAL A 555 -11.13 21.33 -11.69
CA VAL A 555 -11.27 20.25 -12.68
C VAL A 555 -12.73 19.95 -13.02
N GLY A 556 -12.96 19.15 -14.05
CA GLY A 556 -14.29 18.70 -14.47
C GLY A 556 -14.96 19.64 -15.48
N PRO A 557 -16.30 19.58 -15.61
CA PRO A 557 -17.02 20.32 -16.64
C PRO A 557 -16.88 21.84 -16.51
N VAL A 558 -16.83 22.53 -17.65
CA VAL A 558 -16.62 23.99 -17.73
C VAL A 558 -17.94 24.73 -17.90
N ASN A 559 -18.88 24.17 -18.65
CA ASN A 559 -20.17 24.76 -18.98
C ASN A 559 -21.24 24.52 -17.92
N TYR A 560 -20.98 23.64 -16.94
CA TYR A 560 -21.86 23.40 -15.81
C TYR A 560 -21.08 22.97 -14.58
N THR A 561 -21.71 23.08 -13.41
CA THR A 561 -21.14 22.62 -12.14
C THR A 561 -22.13 21.67 -11.49
N LEU A 562 -21.63 20.57 -10.94
CA LEU A 562 -22.38 19.70 -10.05
C LEU A 562 -21.89 19.91 -8.61
N PRO A 563 -22.71 19.63 -7.60
CA PRO A 563 -22.19 19.45 -6.25
C PRO A 563 -21.13 18.33 -6.26
N LYS A 564 -20.05 18.51 -5.49
CA LYS A 564 -19.00 17.50 -5.34
C LYS A 564 -19.63 16.15 -4.98
N PRO A 565 -19.43 15.09 -5.80
CA PRO A 565 -19.94 13.76 -5.49
C PRO A 565 -19.49 13.29 -4.12
N VAL A 566 -20.45 12.81 -3.32
CA VAL A 566 -20.21 12.37 -1.95
C VAL A 566 -19.31 11.13 -1.95
N ALA A 567 -18.36 11.05 -1.02
CA ALA A 567 -17.52 9.87 -0.87
C ALA A 567 -18.28 8.68 -0.28
N ILE A 568 -17.86 7.47 -0.63
CA ILE A 568 -18.39 6.22 -0.04
C ILE A 568 -17.78 6.00 1.34
N MET A 569 -16.47 6.22 1.45
CA MET A 569 -15.74 6.25 2.71
C MET A 569 -15.69 7.71 3.18
N ILE A 570 -16.30 7.98 4.34
CA ILE A 570 -16.38 9.33 4.89
C ILE A 570 -15.71 9.33 6.27
N GLU A 571 -14.70 10.15 6.43
CA GLU A 571 -14.11 10.39 7.74
C GLU A 571 -15.06 11.20 8.62
N SER A 572 -15.22 10.75 9.86
CA SER A 572 -15.94 11.49 10.89
C SER A 572 -14.99 12.55 11.45
N PRO A 573 -15.45 13.79 11.62
CA PRO A 573 -14.60 14.85 12.15
C PRO A 573 -14.17 14.50 13.57
N LEU A 574 -12.86 14.45 13.78
CA LEU A 574 -12.21 14.36 15.08
C LEU A 574 -11.36 15.61 15.27
N ASN A 575 -11.37 16.17 16.48
CA ASN A 575 -10.49 17.31 16.77
C ASN A 575 -9.07 16.78 17.00
N ASN A 576 -8.10 17.38 16.31
CA ASN A 576 -6.67 17.15 16.53
C ASN A 576 -6.33 15.65 16.68
N ALA A 577 -6.73 14.86 15.69
CA ALA A 577 -6.66 13.41 15.74
C ALA A 577 -5.23 12.85 15.60
N SER A 578 -4.36 13.70 15.06
CA SER A 578 -2.93 13.48 14.84
C SER A 578 -2.04 14.21 15.85
N PHE A 579 -2.66 14.86 16.85
CA PHE A 579 -1.97 15.57 17.93
C PHE A 579 -0.98 16.67 17.53
N ASP A 580 -1.02 17.16 16.29
CA ASP A 580 -0.20 18.28 15.80
C ASP A 580 -0.41 19.58 16.61
N GLU A 581 -1.60 19.76 17.18
CA GLU A 581 -1.97 20.88 18.05
C GLU A 581 -1.95 20.46 19.55
N GLY A 582 -1.17 19.44 19.88
CA GLY A 582 -1.04 18.90 21.23
C GLY A 582 -2.31 18.17 21.69
N LEU A 583 -2.97 18.67 22.74
CA LEU A 583 -4.18 18.04 23.32
C LEU A 583 -5.45 18.88 23.10
N GLU A 584 -5.41 19.87 22.20
CA GLU A 584 -6.58 20.70 21.90
C GLU A 584 -7.77 19.85 21.44
N GLY A 585 -8.98 20.15 21.95
CA GLY A 585 -10.20 19.40 21.63
C GLY A 585 -10.42 18.11 22.43
N TRP A 586 -9.44 17.65 23.23
CA TRP A 586 -9.53 16.44 24.04
C TRP A 586 -9.75 16.75 25.54
N SER A 587 -10.57 15.94 26.21
CA SER A 587 -10.59 15.81 27.68
C SER A 587 -9.54 14.77 28.07
N TYR A 588 -8.72 15.03 29.09
CA TYR A 588 -7.64 14.10 29.43
C TYR A 588 -7.28 14.05 30.92
N GLN A 589 -6.73 12.91 31.34
CA GLN A 589 -6.10 12.69 32.63
C GLN A 589 -4.76 11.96 32.47
N ASN A 590 -3.72 12.47 33.13
CA ASN A 590 -2.39 11.84 33.25
C ASN A 590 -1.68 11.48 31.93
N VAL A 591 -2.04 12.14 30.84
CA VAL A 591 -1.44 11.88 29.51
C VAL A 591 -0.28 12.83 29.23
N GLN A 592 0.71 12.32 28.52
CA GLN A 592 1.89 13.06 28.11
C GLN A 592 1.93 13.20 26.59
N LEU A 593 2.40 14.35 26.11
CA LEU A 593 2.82 14.51 24.72
C LEU A 593 4.29 14.10 24.61
N ILE A 594 4.61 13.40 23.53
CA ILE A 594 5.97 12.96 23.20
C ILE A 594 6.35 13.49 21.83
N GLU A 595 7.63 13.80 21.64
CA GLU A 595 8.14 14.50 20.46
C GLU A 595 9.39 13.78 19.91
N GLY A 596 9.83 14.17 18.71
CA GLY A 596 11.07 13.68 18.11
C GLY A 596 10.98 12.22 17.66
N SER A 597 12.01 11.42 17.95
CA SER A 597 12.12 10.04 17.47
C SER A 597 11.08 9.07 18.07
N ASP A 598 10.42 9.47 19.17
CA ASP A 598 9.38 8.65 19.78
C ASP A 598 7.99 8.93 19.19
N ALA A 599 7.79 10.08 18.54
CA ALA A 599 6.55 10.42 17.86
C ALA A 599 6.42 9.61 16.56
N PHE A 600 5.20 9.35 16.12
CA PHE A 600 4.97 8.65 14.85
C PHE A 600 5.19 9.60 13.67
N SER A 601 4.30 10.58 13.48
CA SER A 601 4.39 11.53 12.38
C SER A 601 4.48 12.96 12.90
N ARG A 602 5.01 13.85 12.05
CA ARG A 602 5.15 15.27 12.35
C ARG A 602 5.86 15.51 13.70
N ASN A 603 5.30 16.34 14.58
CA ASN A 603 6.00 16.83 15.77
C ASN A 603 5.67 16.08 17.06
N SER A 604 4.50 15.43 17.17
CA SER A 604 4.10 14.84 18.44
C SER A 604 3.06 13.73 18.35
N SER A 605 3.14 12.80 19.29
CA SER A 605 2.10 11.79 19.56
C SER A 605 1.72 11.81 21.05
N ILE A 606 0.72 11.03 21.44
CA ILE A 606 0.38 10.86 22.87
C ILE A 606 1.06 9.62 23.45
N MET A 607 1.43 9.71 24.73
CA MET A 607 1.81 8.58 25.56
C MET A 607 0.83 8.43 26.73
N VAL A 608 0.26 7.23 26.86
CA VAL A 608 -0.67 6.81 27.92
C VAL A 608 0.01 5.80 28.83
N GLY A 609 -0.14 5.97 30.15
CA GLY A 609 0.30 5.01 31.17
C GLY A 609 -0.88 4.47 31.99
N ALA A 610 -0.58 3.83 33.13
CA ALA A 610 -1.61 3.43 34.08
C ALA A 610 -2.47 4.63 34.51
N ASN A 611 -3.80 4.47 34.51
CA ASN A 611 -4.77 5.53 34.84
C ASN A 611 -4.73 6.76 33.91
N SER A 612 -4.14 6.64 32.73
CA SER A 612 -4.23 7.62 31.66
C SER A 612 -5.50 7.44 30.84
N GLU A 613 -6.17 8.54 30.52
CA GLU A 613 -7.34 8.50 29.65
C GLU A 613 -7.45 9.82 28.86
N LEU A 614 -7.74 9.70 27.56
CA LEU A 614 -8.15 10.79 26.67
C LEU A 614 -9.54 10.51 26.15
N SER A 615 -10.38 11.53 26.03
CA SER A 615 -11.67 11.37 25.40
C SER A 615 -12.18 12.60 24.65
N GLN A 616 -13.01 12.35 23.64
CA GLN A 616 -13.82 13.39 22.99
C GLN A 616 -15.16 12.81 22.52
N ALA A 617 -16.15 13.69 22.35
CA ALA A 617 -17.46 13.29 21.86
C ALA A 617 -17.45 13.12 20.34
N VAL A 618 -18.03 12.03 19.84
CA VAL A 618 -18.19 11.74 18.41
C VAL A 618 -19.67 11.51 18.08
N THR A 619 -20.09 11.88 16.87
CA THR A 619 -21.47 11.68 16.42
C THR A 619 -21.54 10.50 15.45
N LEU A 620 -22.30 9.48 15.82
CA LEU A 620 -22.51 8.28 15.02
C LEU A 620 -23.89 8.28 14.35
N ALA A 621 -23.93 8.02 13.04
CA ALA A 621 -25.18 7.78 12.33
C ALA A 621 -25.78 6.43 12.75
N PRO A 622 -27.10 6.25 12.80
CA PRO A 622 -27.74 4.98 13.17
C PRO A 622 -27.46 3.87 12.15
N ASN A 623 -27.32 2.63 12.62
CA ASN A 623 -27.15 1.39 11.85
C ASN A 623 -26.10 1.52 10.71
N THR A 624 -25.02 2.24 10.98
CA THR A 624 -23.99 2.55 9.98
C THR A 624 -22.73 1.78 10.31
N ARG A 625 -22.04 1.29 9.28
CA ARG A 625 -20.72 0.64 9.42
C ARG A 625 -19.65 1.70 9.63
N TYR A 626 -18.84 1.49 10.65
CA TYR A 626 -17.73 2.34 11.05
C TYR A 626 -16.47 1.49 11.20
N ASN A 627 -15.33 2.13 11.06
CA ASN A 627 -14.04 1.59 11.43
C ASN A 627 -13.30 2.65 12.25
N VAL A 628 -12.77 2.24 13.40
CA VAL A 628 -11.86 3.06 14.20
C VAL A 628 -10.45 2.52 14.03
N SER A 629 -9.48 3.41 13.81
CA SER A 629 -8.08 3.03 13.61
C SER A 629 -7.11 4.05 14.21
N ALA A 630 -5.85 3.63 14.40
CA ALA A 630 -4.75 4.47 14.87
C ALA A 630 -3.41 3.81 14.55
N PHE A 631 -2.33 4.58 14.55
CA PHE A 631 -0.98 4.04 14.73
C PHE A 631 -0.68 3.92 16.22
N VAL A 632 -0.18 2.76 16.65
CA VAL A 632 0.08 2.47 18.06
C VAL A 632 1.44 1.80 18.28
N LYS A 633 2.07 2.09 19.41
CA LYS A 633 3.29 1.45 19.91
C LYS A 633 3.08 1.08 21.38
N GLY A 634 3.48 -0.10 21.83
CA GLY A 634 3.20 -0.60 23.18
C GLY A 634 1.72 -0.96 23.42
N ALA A 635 1.25 -0.87 24.67
CA ALA A 635 -0.12 -1.25 25.03
C ALA A 635 -1.13 -0.17 24.64
N TYR A 636 -2.30 -0.53 24.12
CA TYR A 636 -3.28 0.45 23.65
C TYR A 636 -4.71 0.00 23.90
N ARG A 637 -5.61 0.99 24.04
CA ARG A 637 -7.06 0.84 24.06
C ARG A 637 -7.69 2.04 23.36
N ILE A 638 -8.57 1.76 22.42
CA ILE A 638 -9.40 2.71 21.69
C ILE A 638 -10.84 2.22 21.82
N ALA A 639 -11.69 2.98 22.51
CA ALA A 639 -13.09 2.62 22.72
C ALA A 639 -14.02 3.67 22.11
N VAL A 640 -15.15 3.22 21.55
CA VAL A 640 -16.19 4.09 20.99
C VAL A 640 -17.54 3.72 21.63
N GLY A 641 -17.98 4.55 22.58
CA GLY A 641 -19.13 4.25 23.43
C GLY A 641 -18.95 2.96 24.25
N ASP A 642 -20.06 2.38 24.70
CA ASP A 642 -20.03 1.24 25.64
C ASP A 642 -19.81 -0.12 24.97
N GLY A 643 -19.88 -0.20 23.64
CA GLY A 643 -19.96 -1.47 22.90
C GLY A 643 -18.77 -1.81 22.01
N VAL A 644 -17.82 -0.90 21.85
CA VAL A 644 -16.71 -1.05 20.88
C VAL A 644 -15.40 -0.74 21.58
N THR A 645 -14.52 -1.74 21.64
CA THR A 645 -13.16 -1.59 22.16
C THR A 645 -12.17 -2.29 21.24
N LEU A 646 -11.15 -1.59 20.79
CA LEU A 646 -9.95 -2.08 20.12
C LEU A 646 -8.78 -1.93 21.10
N GLU A 647 -8.24 -3.03 21.59
CA GLU A 647 -7.16 -3.02 22.58
C GLU A 647 -6.17 -4.15 22.33
N GLY A 648 -4.94 -3.99 22.81
CA GLY A 648 -3.88 -4.98 22.63
C GLY A 648 -2.52 -4.45 23.10
N GLN A 649 -1.47 -5.17 22.71
CA GLN A 649 -0.08 -4.81 22.98
C GLN A 649 0.73 -4.93 21.69
N ALA A 650 1.01 -3.79 21.06
CA ALA A 650 1.88 -3.69 19.90
C ALA A 650 3.36 -3.73 20.32
N LYS A 651 4.26 -3.78 19.34
CA LYS A 651 5.70 -3.69 19.57
C LYS A 651 6.05 -2.40 20.33
N ALA A 652 7.08 -2.45 21.17
CA ALA A 652 7.46 -1.33 22.03
C ALA A 652 8.33 -0.28 21.31
N ASP A 653 9.02 -0.69 20.25
CA ASP A 653 10.00 0.08 19.48
C ASP A 653 9.48 0.59 18.13
N GLU A 654 8.29 0.13 17.73
CA GLU A 654 7.77 0.36 16.38
C GLU A 654 6.27 0.62 16.40
N TYR A 655 5.83 1.72 15.75
CA TYR A 655 4.40 1.96 15.52
C TYR A 655 3.83 0.96 14.51
N THR A 656 2.65 0.43 14.79
CA THR A 656 1.86 -0.44 13.91
C THR A 656 0.47 0.15 13.74
N TRP A 657 -0.09 0.04 12.54
CA TRP A 657 -1.47 0.45 12.31
C TRP A 657 -2.44 -0.61 12.82
N VAL A 658 -3.40 -0.21 13.66
CA VAL A 658 -4.45 -1.08 14.20
C VAL A 658 -5.81 -0.52 13.84
N ASN A 659 -6.78 -1.40 13.59
CA ASN A 659 -8.12 -0.98 13.24
C ASN A 659 -9.20 -1.98 13.69
N LYS A 660 -10.44 -1.51 13.83
CA LYS A 660 -11.60 -2.34 14.18
C LYS A 660 -12.87 -1.81 13.53
N GLU A 661 -13.54 -2.68 12.78
CA GLU A 661 -14.87 -2.42 12.24
C GLU A 661 -15.97 -2.66 13.28
N PHE A 662 -17.04 -1.86 13.24
CA PHE A 662 -18.24 -2.02 14.07
C PHE A 662 -19.49 -1.39 13.41
N VAL A 663 -20.67 -1.68 13.96
CA VAL A 663 -21.94 -1.08 13.55
C VAL A 663 -22.54 -0.30 14.71
N SER A 664 -22.90 0.97 14.48
CA SER A 664 -23.28 1.96 15.51
C SER A 664 -24.65 1.77 16.19
N GLY A 665 -25.42 0.71 15.88
CA GLY A 665 -26.74 0.47 16.48
C GLY A 665 -27.70 1.66 16.33
N SER A 666 -28.22 2.23 17.44
CA SER A 666 -29.13 3.37 17.38
C SER A 666 -28.47 4.71 16.97
N GLY A 667 -27.14 4.77 16.90
CA GLY A 667 -26.39 6.01 16.68
C GLY A 667 -26.55 7.01 17.83
N GLY A 668 -26.15 8.26 17.58
CA GLY A 668 -26.17 9.36 18.54
C GLY A 668 -24.77 9.84 18.92
N VAL A 669 -24.67 10.60 20.01
CA VAL A 669 -23.39 11.02 20.56
C VAL A 669 -22.79 9.86 21.37
N ALA A 670 -21.57 9.47 21.04
CA ALA A 670 -20.76 8.51 21.78
C ALA A 670 -19.47 9.16 22.24
N GLU A 671 -18.80 8.56 23.21
CA GLU A 671 -17.46 9.00 23.62
C GLU A 671 -16.41 8.13 22.92
N LEU A 672 -15.43 8.75 22.28
CA LEU A 672 -14.20 8.11 21.81
C LEU A 672 -13.18 8.22 22.95
N VAL A 673 -12.64 7.10 23.42
CA VAL A 673 -11.73 7.03 24.57
C VAL A 673 -10.43 6.34 24.18
N LEU A 674 -9.30 6.95 24.51
CA LEU A 674 -7.94 6.42 24.33
C LEU A 674 -7.31 6.15 25.71
N GLY A 675 -6.58 5.04 25.86
CA GLY A 675 -5.89 4.71 27.10
C GLY A 675 -5.19 3.36 27.03
N LEU A 676 -4.90 2.77 28.18
CA LEU A 676 -4.44 1.38 28.28
C LEU A 676 -5.61 0.39 28.38
N PRO A 677 -5.39 -0.89 28.01
CA PRO A 677 -6.35 -1.96 28.29
C PRO A 677 -6.76 -1.96 29.77
N LYS A 678 -8.03 -2.29 30.07
CA LYS A 678 -8.50 -2.34 31.47
C LYS A 678 -7.88 -3.50 32.24
N SER A 679 -7.53 -4.57 31.54
CA SER A 679 -6.72 -5.66 32.06
C SER A 679 -5.76 -6.16 30.98
N VAL A 680 -4.64 -6.71 31.40
CA VAL A 680 -3.60 -7.29 30.53
C VAL A 680 -3.28 -8.70 30.99
N GLN A 681 -2.70 -9.51 30.09
CA GLN A 681 -2.15 -10.81 30.45
C GLN A 681 -0.81 -10.59 31.16
N LEU A 682 -0.71 -11.06 32.39
CA LEU A 682 0.49 -11.02 33.20
C LEU A 682 1.02 -12.44 33.39
N PHE A 683 2.32 -12.56 33.63
CA PHE A 683 2.99 -13.83 33.89
C PHE A 683 3.56 -13.84 35.30
N ALA A 684 3.41 -14.96 36.01
CA ALA A 684 4.15 -15.18 37.24
C ALA A 684 5.63 -15.41 36.92
N ASN A 685 6.50 -15.09 37.87
CA ASN A 685 7.94 -15.23 37.70
C ASN A 685 8.37 -16.70 37.81
N VAL A 686 8.29 -17.43 36.70
CA VAL A 686 8.91 -18.76 36.52
C VAL A 686 10.34 -18.53 36.03
N ALA A 687 11.33 -18.91 36.82
CA ALA A 687 12.74 -18.77 36.45
C ALA A 687 13.17 -19.87 35.47
N ASP A 688 14.04 -19.52 34.51
CA ASP A 688 14.49 -20.40 33.42
C ASP A 688 13.33 -21.20 32.77
N PRO A 689 12.25 -20.52 32.32
CA PRO A 689 11.03 -21.19 31.84
C PRO A 689 11.27 -21.93 30.52
N GLN A 690 12.21 -21.44 29.70
CA GLN A 690 12.62 -22.03 28.42
C GLN A 690 13.71 -23.11 28.58
N LEU A 691 14.20 -23.34 29.81
CA LEU A 691 15.26 -24.31 30.11
C LEU A 691 16.57 -24.11 29.29
N GLY A 692 16.82 -22.89 28.83
CA GLY A 692 18.02 -22.54 28.08
C GLY A 692 19.27 -22.52 28.96
N LEU A 693 19.14 -22.07 30.22
CA LEU A 693 20.23 -22.16 31.20
C LEU A 693 20.42 -23.60 31.68
N TRP A 694 19.32 -24.31 31.98
CA TRP A 694 19.33 -25.75 32.24
C TRP A 694 20.13 -26.53 31.17
N ARG A 695 19.94 -26.17 29.90
CA ARG A 695 20.68 -26.77 28.80
C ARG A 695 22.16 -26.43 28.81
N GLN A 696 22.48 -25.15 28.90
CA GLN A 696 23.86 -24.63 28.98
C GLN A 696 24.65 -25.31 30.11
N ASP A 697 24.03 -25.51 31.27
CA ASP A 697 24.61 -26.12 32.45
C ASP A 697 24.48 -27.65 32.47
N SER A 698 24.22 -28.27 31.32
CA SER A 698 24.19 -29.73 31.15
C SER A 698 23.20 -30.46 32.06
N GLY A 699 22.08 -29.81 32.38
CA GLY A 699 21.01 -30.34 33.23
C GLY A 699 21.18 -30.07 34.71
N SER A 700 22.05 -29.13 35.09
CA SER A 700 22.15 -28.60 36.45
C SER A 700 21.36 -27.29 36.55
N SER A 701 20.72 -27.03 37.69
CA SER A 701 20.00 -25.78 37.94
C SER A 701 19.90 -25.45 39.43
N ASP A 702 19.96 -24.16 39.75
CA ASP A 702 19.69 -23.65 41.11
C ASP A 702 18.19 -23.36 41.34
N VAL A 703 17.38 -23.31 40.27
CA VAL A 703 15.95 -22.94 40.33
C VAL A 703 15.02 -24.13 40.07
N TRP A 704 15.48 -25.12 39.29
CA TRP A 704 14.73 -26.35 39.04
C TRP A 704 15.21 -27.47 39.98
N THR A 705 14.28 -27.99 40.77
CA THR A 705 14.49 -29.20 41.58
C THR A 705 14.16 -30.43 40.75
N THR A 706 15.10 -31.37 40.64
CA THR A 706 14.87 -32.66 39.96
C THR A 706 14.40 -33.75 40.91
N TYR A 707 13.51 -34.58 40.40
CA TYR A 707 13.14 -35.88 40.96
C TYR A 707 13.77 -36.93 40.07
N GLU A 708 14.94 -37.43 40.48
CA GLU A 708 15.67 -38.42 39.72
C GLU A 708 16.50 -39.34 40.63
N GLY A 709 16.95 -40.46 40.09
CA GLY A 709 17.74 -41.43 40.83
C GLY A 709 18.08 -42.63 39.96
N SER A 710 18.72 -42.39 38.81
CA SER A 710 18.99 -43.40 37.79
C SER A 710 19.63 -44.67 38.36
N SER A 711 20.66 -44.53 39.20
CA SER A 711 21.35 -45.67 39.83
C SER A 711 20.50 -46.49 40.81
N SER A 712 19.38 -45.92 41.26
CA SER A 712 18.39 -46.56 42.13
C SER A 712 17.14 -47.00 41.36
N GLY A 713 17.10 -46.78 40.04
CA GLY A 713 15.98 -47.15 39.17
C GLY A 713 14.87 -46.10 39.06
N ASN A 714 15.02 -44.93 39.70
CA ASN A 714 13.96 -43.91 39.82
C ASN A 714 13.88 -42.94 38.62
N GLY A 715 14.51 -43.27 37.50
CA GLY A 715 14.60 -42.39 36.33
C GLY A 715 15.70 -41.32 36.38
N ASP A 716 15.80 -40.55 35.30
CA ASP A 716 16.84 -39.55 34.99
C ASP A 716 16.18 -38.29 34.42
N VAL A 717 16.67 -37.13 34.82
CA VAL A 717 16.23 -35.83 34.30
C VAL A 717 17.45 -35.09 33.80
N GLY A 718 17.68 -35.12 32.49
CA GLY A 718 18.85 -34.52 31.86
C GLY A 718 18.49 -33.40 30.89
N SER A 719 19.50 -32.71 30.36
CA SER A 719 19.27 -31.74 29.27
C SER A 719 19.21 -32.40 27.89
N SER A 720 18.48 -31.75 26.98
CA SER A 720 18.39 -32.08 25.55
C SER A 720 18.52 -30.81 24.72
N GLY A 721 19.11 -30.90 23.52
CA GLY A 721 19.16 -29.78 22.55
C GLY A 721 17.93 -29.72 21.64
N ASP A 722 16.88 -30.42 22.04
CA ASP A 722 15.58 -30.37 21.38
C ASP A 722 14.79 -29.30 22.13
N SER A 723 14.13 -28.38 21.44
CA SER A 723 13.35 -27.31 22.06
C SER A 723 12.06 -27.07 21.29
N ALA A 724 11.07 -26.50 21.97
CA ALA A 724 9.83 -26.03 21.38
C ALA A 724 10.06 -24.75 20.55
N PHE A 725 10.92 -23.82 21.00
CA PHE A 725 11.17 -22.52 20.34
C PHE A 725 12.67 -22.19 20.31
N ASN A 726 13.02 -20.96 19.92
CA ASN A 726 14.39 -20.46 20.06
C ASN A 726 14.47 -19.69 21.38
N ASP A 727 15.47 -19.99 22.19
CA ASP A 727 15.61 -19.42 23.53
C ASP A 727 16.24 -18.02 23.44
N SER A 728 15.68 -17.12 24.22
CA SER A 728 16.19 -15.75 24.33
C SER A 728 17.41 -15.66 25.26
N GLU A 729 17.52 -16.58 26.22
CA GLU A 729 18.60 -16.71 27.19
C GLU A 729 19.12 -18.16 27.25
N GLY A 730 20.44 -18.36 27.10
CA GLY A 730 21.06 -19.68 27.16
C GLY A 730 21.18 -20.39 25.81
N GLU A 731 21.18 -21.72 25.82
CA GLU A 731 21.20 -22.56 24.61
C GLU A 731 19.84 -23.23 24.41
N ASN A 732 19.26 -23.17 23.20
CA ASN A 732 18.04 -23.89 22.83
C ASN A 732 17.99 -25.31 23.44
N GLY A 733 17.05 -25.55 24.35
CA GLY A 733 16.98 -26.84 25.01
C GLY A 733 15.64 -27.20 25.65
N SER A 734 15.65 -28.35 26.32
CA SER A 734 14.52 -28.86 27.10
C SER A 734 15.00 -29.81 28.20
N ALA A 735 14.13 -30.10 29.15
CA ALA A 735 14.34 -31.17 30.12
C ALA A 735 13.88 -32.50 29.51
N ARG A 736 14.79 -33.47 29.48
CA ARG A 736 14.57 -34.83 29.02
C ARG A 736 14.41 -35.75 30.21
N ILE A 737 13.21 -36.27 30.38
CA ILE A 737 12.80 -37.12 31.49
C ILE A 737 12.72 -38.55 30.97
N ARG A 738 13.44 -39.48 31.60
CA ARG A 738 13.54 -40.85 31.07
C ARG A 738 13.88 -41.93 32.09
N TYR A 739 13.70 -43.17 31.67
CA TYR A 739 14.34 -44.34 32.28
C TYR A 739 15.46 -44.83 31.35
N LYS A 740 16.71 -44.88 31.83
CA LYS A 740 17.90 -45.18 31.00
C LYS A 740 18.10 -46.67 30.75
N SER A 741 18.51 -46.99 29.53
CA SER A 741 18.91 -48.34 29.10
C SER A 741 20.12 -48.95 29.79
N SER A 742 20.95 -48.11 30.40
CA SER A 742 22.15 -48.52 31.13
C SER A 742 21.84 -49.08 32.52
N GLU A 743 20.63 -48.90 33.04
CA GLU A 743 20.24 -49.37 34.37
C GLU A 743 19.61 -50.77 34.30
N LEU A 744 19.84 -51.58 35.33
CA LEU A 744 19.41 -52.98 35.37
C LEU A 744 18.04 -53.18 36.06
N SER A 745 17.49 -52.13 36.66
CA SER A 745 16.22 -52.15 37.40
C SER A 745 15.57 -50.78 37.33
N HIS A 746 14.26 -50.75 37.13
CA HIS A 746 13.47 -49.53 37.08
C HIS A 746 12.28 -49.63 38.04
N ASP A 747 12.05 -48.54 38.76
CA ASP A 747 10.82 -48.30 39.50
C ASP A 747 9.95 -47.35 38.67
N PHE A 748 9.05 -47.91 37.87
CA PHE A 748 8.18 -47.11 37.00
C PHE A 748 7.11 -46.31 37.77
N GLU A 749 6.95 -46.53 39.08
CA GLU A 749 6.10 -45.72 39.96
C GLU A 749 6.79 -44.45 40.49
N SER A 750 8.10 -44.28 40.24
CA SER A 750 8.95 -43.23 40.84
C SER A 750 8.72 -41.80 40.32
N LYS A 751 8.02 -41.63 39.19
CA LYS A 751 7.63 -40.35 38.58
C LYS A 751 8.76 -39.33 38.44
N PRO A 752 9.82 -39.63 37.66
CA PRO A 752 10.91 -38.69 37.46
C PRO A 752 10.42 -37.40 36.79
N GLY A 753 11.11 -36.30 37.05
CA GLY A 753 10.78 -35.01 36.44
C GLY A 753 11.37 -33.84 37.21
N LEU A 754 10.79 -32.66 37.04
CA LEU A 754 11.31 -31.44 37.66
C LEU A 754 10.19 -30.57 38.20
N SER A 755 10.56 -29.67 39.11
CA SER A 755 9.66 -28.69 39.69
C SER A 755 10.38 -27.40 40.07
N GLN A 756 9.61 -26.35 40.25
CA GLN A 756 10.08 -25.06 40.73
C GLN A 756 9.04 -24.42 41.65
N VAL A 757 9.50 -23.82 42.76
CA VAL A 757 8.64 -23.01 43.63
C VAL A 757 8.48 -21.62 43.04
N VAL A 758 7.24 -21.28 42.66
CA VAL A 758 6.84 -19.97 42.16
C VAL A 758 6.15 -19.21 43.29
N SER A 759 6.73 -18.07 43.67
CA SER A 759 6.23 -17.21 44.76
C SER A 759 5.66 -15.90 44.22
N GLY A 760 4.87 -15.20 45.05
CA GLY A 760 4.29 -13.91 44.68
C GLY A 760 3.07 -14.01 43.77
N LEU A 761 2.37 -15.16 43.81
CA LEU A 761 1.12 -15.35 43.06
C LEU A 761 0.01 -14.47 43.67
N PRO A 762 -0.80 -13.80 42.85
CA PRO A 762 -1.93 -13.02 43.35
C PRO A 762 -2.98 -13.94 43.96
N LEU A 763 -3.50 -13.60 45.14
CA LEU A 763 -4.50 -14.42 45.84
C LEU A 763 -5.86 -14.40 45.14
N HIS A 764 -6.62 -15.48 45.30
CA HIS A 764 -7.97 -15.69 44.75
C HIS A 764 -8.11 -15.41 43.25
N THR A 765 -7.04 -15.59 42.50
CA THR A 765 -6.95 -15.22 41.08
C THR A 765 -7.02 -16.46 40.21
N ASP A 766 -7.85 -16.41 39.16
CA ASP A 766 -7.88 -17.43 38.13
C ASP A 766 -6.63 -17.28 37.25
N MET A 767 -5.89 -18.37 37.09
CA MET A 767 -4.63 -18.42 36.36
C MET A 767 -4.59 -19.67 35.47
N THR A 768 -3.75 -19.63 34.44
CA THR A 768 -3.47 -20.77 33.56
C THR A 768 -1.99 -21.08 33.61
N ALA A 769 -1.65 -22.29 34.05
CA ALA A 769 -0.30 -22.84 33.91
C ALA A 769 -0.17 -23.58 32.58
N SER A 770 0.99 -23.48 31.93
CA SER A 770 1.28 -24.17 30.68
C SER A 770 2.69 -24.74 30.64
N VAL A 771 2.87 -25.78 29.84
CA VAL A 771 4.15 -26.39 29.49
C VAL A 771 4.05 -27.02 28.10
N TYR A 772 5.11 -26.96 27.30
CA TYR A 772 5.19 -27.72 26.06
C TYR A 772 5.73 -29.13 26.32
N TYR A 773 4.95 -30.13 25.94
CA TYR A 773 5.24 -31.55 26.15
C TYR A 773 5.53 -32.24 24.83
N CYS A 774 6.64 -33.00 24.76
CA CYS A 774 6.97 -33.83 23.61
C CYS A 774 7.14 -35.29 24.02
N ASP A 775 6.28 -36.13 23.46
CA ASP A 775 6.40 -37.59 23.48
C ASP A 775 6.45 -38.11 22.04
N SER A 776 7.55 -38.79 21.71
CA SER A 776 7.80 -39.30 20.36
C SER A 776 7.13 -40.65 20.08
N LYS A 777 6.45 -41.25 21.06
CA LYS A 777 5.82 -42.58 20.93
C LYS A 777 4.42 -42.55 20.33
N GLY A 778 3.81 -41.37 20.18
CA GLY A 778 2.52 -41.19 19.55
C GLY A 778 1.36 -41.79 20.36
N ASP A 779 0.20 -41.96 19.73
CA ASP A 779 -1.07 -42.22 20.42
C ASP A 779 -1.13 -43.47 21.30
N ASP A 780 -0.25 -44.44 21.04
CA ASP A 780 -0.18 -45.66 21.84
C ASP A 780 0.73 -45.49 23.08
N SER A 781 1.34 -44.32 23.30
CA SER A 781 2.35 -44.12 24.36
C SER A 781 1.87 -44.65 25.71
N ILE A 782 2.80 -45.25 26.45
CA ILE A 782 2.55 -45.66 27.83
C ILE A 782 3.07 -44.64 28.85
N SER A 783 3.52 -43.48 28.38
CA SER A 783 3.98 -42.35 29.20
C SER A 783 2.95 -41.23 29.19
N THR A 784 2.68 -40.68 30.36
CA THR A 784 1.77 -39.55 30.55
C THR A 784 2.49 -38.44 31.30
N LEU A 785 2.32 -37.19 30.86
CA LEU A 785 2.79 -36.06 31.63
C LEU A 785 1.84 -35.80 32.80
N HIS A 786 2.32 -35.89 34.03
CA HIS A 786 1.66 -35.36 35.22
C HIS A 786 2.17 -33.93 35.47
N PHE A 787 1.39 -32.96 35.04
CA PHE A 787 1.68 -31.54 35.13
C PHE A 787 0.77 -30.88 36.16
N GLY A 788 1.30 -30.00 37.00
CA GLY A 788 0.43 -29.31 37.95
C GLY A 788 1.14 -28.39 38.92
N LEU A 789 0.36 -27.97 39.91
CA LEU A 789 0.75 -27.08 40.99
C LEU A 789 0.40 -27.72 42.33
N ARG A 790 1.31 -27.64 43.28
CA ARG A 790 1.12 -28.14 44.65
C ARG A 790 1.70 -27.18 45.68
N GLN A 791 1.39 -27.37 46.94
CA GLN A 791 2.10 -26.67 48.00
C GLN A 791 3.58 -27.12 48.03
N PRO A 792 4.55 -26.20 48.27
CA PRO A 792 5.97 -26.53 48.23
C PRO A 792 6.37 -27.71 49.12
N ASN A 793 7.41 -28.44 48.70
CA ASN A 793 7.95 -29.64 49.35
C ASN A 793 6.99 -30.85 49.27
N GLU A 794 6.49 -31.14 48.07
CA GLU A 794 5.58 -32.29 47.84
C GLU A 794 4.30 -32.21 48.69
N GLY A 795 3.80 -30.99 48.93
CA GLY A 795 2.59 -30.74 49.68
C GLY A 795 1.30 -31.06 48.92
N ALA A 796 0.17 -30.59 49.44
CA ALA A 796 -1.14 -30.85 48.83
C ALA A 796 -1.22 -30.29 47.40
N ILE A 797 -1.76 -31.08 46.47
CA ILE A 797 -1.99 -30.67 45.08
C ILE A 797 -3.08 -29.60 45.05
N ALA A 798 -2.76 -28.45 44.45
CA ALA A 798 -3.69 -27.35 44.25
C ALA A 798 -4.51 -27.56 42.97
N ALA A 799 -3.83 -27.95 41.88
CA ALA A 799 -4.44 -28.34 40.62
C ALA A 799 -3.44 -29.21 39.84
N ASP A 800 -3.92 -30.19 39.09
CA ASP A 800 -3.08 -30.98 38.21
C ASP A 800 -3.85 -31.56 37.01
N ARG A 801 -3.10 -31.95 36.00
CA ARG A 801 -3.57 -32.61 34.78
C ARG A 801 -2.64 -33.75 34.43
N ARG A 802 -3.23 -34.84 33.94
CA ARG A 802 -2.51 -35.91 33.23
C ARG A 802 -2.73 -35.65 31.75
N ALA A 803 -1.65 -35.37 31.02
CA ALA A 803 -1.69 -35.09 29.60
C ALA A 803 -0.99 -36.22 28.82
N HIS A 804 -1.78 -36.92 28.01
CA HIS A 804 -1.29 -37.94 27.10
C HIS A 804 -1.08 -37.34 25.71
N VAL A 805 -0.11 -37.82 24.92
CA VAL A 805 0.15 -37.20 23.61
C VAL A 805 -1.04 -37.27 22.65
N SER A 806 -1.86 -38.33 22.77
CA SER A 806 -3.07 -38.54 21.94
C SER A 806 -4.19 -37.53 22.19
N GLU A 807 -4.12 -36.71 23.24
CA GLU A 807 -5.11 -35.65 23.51
C GLU A 807 -4.64 -34.25 23.05
N LEU A 808 -3.46 -34.16 22.42
CA LEU A 808 -2.81 -32.89 22.09
C LEU A 808 -2.73 -32.63 20.58
N ASP A 809 -3.52 -33.33 19.77
CA ASP A 809 -3.51 -33.15 18.31
C ASP A 809 -3.88 -31.72 17.88
N ASP A 810 -4.81 -31.09 18.59
CA ASP A 810 -5.29 -29.73 18.35
C ASP A 810 -4.57 -28.65 19.20
N ALA A 811 -3.56 -29.04 19.98
CA ALA A 811 -2.83 -28.11 20.85
C ALA A 811 -1.79 -27.28 20.09
N ASP A 812 -1.45 -26.11 20.62
CA ASP A 812 -0.43 -25.23 20.07
C ASP A 812 0.91 -25.97 19.93
N VAL A 813 1.61 -25.71 18.83
CA VAL A 813 2.80 -26.45 18.41
C VAL A 813 4.06 -25.60 18.54
N GLY A 814 5.13 -26.18 19.07
CA GLY A 814 6.45 -25.53 19.08
C GLY A 814 6.95 -25.22 17.67
N SER A 815 7.50 -24.02 17.46
CA SER A 815 7.97 -23.56 16.14
C SER A 815 9.27 -24.25 15.67
N VAL A 816 10.08 -24.77 16.59
CA VAL A 816 11.34 -25.47 16.28
C VAL A 816 11.12 -26.97 16.08
N LYS A 817 10.41 -27.63 17.01
CA LYS A 817 10.06 -29.06 16.87
C LYS A 817 8.58 -29.31 17.10
N SER A 818 7.95 -29.86 16.07
CA SER A 818 6.54 -30.19 16.06
C SER A 818 6.12 -31.39 16.92
N CYS A 819 6.99 -31.98 17.74
CA CYS A 819 6.54 -32.94 18.75
C CYS A 819 6.11 -32.24 20.05
N PHE A 820 6.59 -31.01 20.29
CA PHE A 820 6.19 -30.22 21.44
C PHE A 820 4.79 -29.67 21.19
N ARG A 821 3.88 -30.06 22.08
CA ARG A 821 2.49 -29.64 22.12
C ARG A 821 2.19 -29.00 23.46
N GLN A 822 1.47 -27.89 23.44
CA GLN A 822 1.14 -27.18 24.66
C GLN A 822 0.14 -27.96 25.51
N VAL A 823 0.45 -28.08 26.80
CA VAL A 823 -0.45 -28.58 27.84
C VAL A 823 -0.79 -27.41 28.73
N THR A 824 -2.09 -27.17 28.94
CA THR A 824 -2.61 -26.11 29.80
C THR A 824 -3.40 -26.66 30.98
N LEU A 825 -3.37 -25.93 32.09
CA LEU A 825 -4.08 -26.23 33.33
C LEU A 825 -4.59 -24.93 33.96
N ASP A 826 -5.90 -24.78 34.01
CA ASP A 826 -6.54 -23.67 34.72
C ASP A 826 -6.67 -23.97 36.21
N PHE A 827 -6.41 -22.98 37.05
CA PHE A 827 -6.52 -23.08 38.50
C PHE A 827 -6.84 -21.72 39.13
N ASN A 828 -7.34 -21.75 40.37
CA ASN A 828 -7.45 -20.55 41.19
C ASN A 828 -6.43 -20.62 42.33
N THR A 829 -5.69 -19.54 42.58
CA THR A 829 -4.65 -19.52 43.62
C THR A 829 -5.22 -19.69 45.03
N GLY A 830 -6.48 -19.33 45.26
CA GLY A 830 -7.09 -19.33 46.59
C GLY A 830 -6.25 -18.49 47.56
N ASP A 831 -5.94 -19.05 48.73
CA ASP A 831 -5.08 -18.41 49.73
C ASP A 831 -3.57 -18.68 49.51
N ASN A 832 -3.17 -19.28 48.39
CA ASN A 832 -1.77 -19.62 48.12
C ASN A 832 -1.09 -18.51 47.31
N ASP A 833 -0.17 -17.78 47.94
CA ASP A 833 0.74 -16.84 47.26
C ASP A 833 2.01 -17.53 46.71
N THR A 834 2.16 -18.82 47.01
CA THR A 834 3.34 -19.62 46.68
C THR A 834 2.90 -21.04 46.34
N LEU A 835 3.25 -21.51 45.15
CA LEU A 835 2.98 -22.87 44.68
C LEU A 835 4.21 -23.44 43.99
N GLU A 836 4.35 -24.75 44.04
CA GLU A 836 5.36 -25.52 43.33
C GLU A 836 4.77 -26.04 42.02
N LEU A 837 5.26 -25.52 40.90
CA LEU A 837 4.95 -25.96 39.53
C LEU A 837 5.78 -27.21 39.23
N PHE A 838 5.16 -28.30 38.80
CA PHE A 838 5.85 -29.55 38.51
C PHE A 838 5.44 -30.16 37.17
N ALA A 839 6.38 -30.87 36.56
CA ALA A 839 6.18 -31.72 35.39
C ALA A 839 6.89 -33.05 35.62
N LEU A 840 6.09 -34.10 35.82
CA LEU A 840 6.57 -35.45 36.14
C LEU A 840 6.10 -36.43 35.07
N MET A 841 6.91 -37.44 34.79
CA MET A 841 6.56 -38.51 33.86
C MET A 841 5.91 -39.67 34.63
N GLU A 842 4.66 -39.99 34.34
CA GLU A 842 3.98 -41.20 34.80
C GLU A 842 4.06 -42.29 33.72
N VAL A 843 4.35 -43.53 34.11
CA VAL A 843 4.29 -44.70 33.23
C VAL A 843 3.09 -45.55 33.63
N ASN A 844 2.34 -46.11 32.67
CA ASN A 844 1.17 -46.93 32.96
C ASN A 844 1.57 -48.27 33.63
N THR A 845 1.53 -48.30 34.96
CA THR A 845 1.77 -49.49 35.79
C THR A 845 0.48 -50.21 36.20
N ASP A 846 -0.69 -49.64 35.90
CA ASP A 846 -1.98 -50.26 36.19
C ASP A 846 -2.25 -51.45 35.24
N ASP A 847 -1.88 -51.29 33.97
CA ASP A 847 -2.09 -52.31 32.93
C ASP A 847 -0.88 -53.24 32.73
N TYR A 848 0.30 -52.87 33.23
CA TYR A 848 1.56 -53.58 32.98
C TYR A 848 2.42 -53.73 34.23
N THR A 849 2.97 -54.92 34.47
CA THR A 849 4.03 -55.12 35.48
C THR A 849 5.37 -54.57 34.99
N ASN A 850 6.32 -54.29 35.90
CA ASN A 850 7.65 -53.81 35.49
C ASN A 850 8.34 -54.75 34.49
N ASP A 851 8.22 -56.07 34.64
CA ASP A 851 8.77 -57.03 33.67
C ASP A 851 8.11 -56.90 32.28
N GLN A 852 6.81 -56.58 32.23
CA GLN A 852 6.08 -56.35 30.98
C GLN A 852 6.46 -55.00 30.36
N LEU A 853 6.64 -53.95 31.16
CA LEU A 853 7.09 -52.63 30.71
C LEU A 853 8.50 -52.70 30.13
N MET A 854 9.41 -53.43 30.79
CA MET A 854 10.77 -53.68 30.29
C MET A 854 10.82 -54.49 28.99
N ALA A 855 9.77 -55.26 28.70
CA ALA A 855 9.61 -56.03 27.47
C ALA A 855 8.69 -55.34 26.44
N HIS A 856 8.17 -54.14 26.74
CA HIS A 856 7.20 -53.45 25.91
C HIS A 856 7.84 -52.93 24.61
N ASN A 857 7.10 -52.94 23.50
CA ASN A 857 7.62 -52.51 22.19
C ASN A 857 7.98 -51.01 22.14
N GLN A 858 7.38 -50.19 23.01
CA GLN A 858 7.70 -48.77 23.15
C GLN A 858 8.86 -48.49 24.09
N TYR A 859 9.33 -49.50 24.82
CA TYR A 859 10.59 -49.44 25.55
C TYR A 859 11.76 -49.59 24.57
N THR A 860 11.86 -48.63 23.64
CA THR A 860 12.82 -48.65 22.55
C THR A 860 14.21 -48.25 23.04
N ASP A 861 15.25 -48.89 22.51
CA ASP A 861 16.63 -48.72 22.98
C ASP A 861 16.78 -48.95 24.49
N ASN A 862 15.85 -49.70 25.09
CA ASN A 862 15.65 -49.87 26.53
C ASN A 862 15.44 -48.55 27.28
N SER A 863 14.60 -47.65 26.78
CA SER A 863 14.22 -46.43 27.49
C SER A 863 12.79 -45.98 27.22
N PHE A 864 12.17 -45.35 28.21
CA PHE A 864 11.03 -44.45 28.00
C PHE A 864 11.54 -43.02 28.15
N GLU A 865 11.12 -42.12 27.27
CA GLU A 865 11.68 -40.77 27.23
C GLU A 865 10.63 -39.77 26.74
N VAL A 866 10.44 -38.72 27.52
CA VAL A 866 9.62 -37.56 27.19
C VAL A 866 10.43 -36.29 27.41
N ARG A 867 9.95 -35.17 26.86
CA ARG A 867 10.57 -33.86 27.03
C ARG A 867 9.54 -32.83 27.44
N VAL A 868 9.98 -31.86 28.23
CA VAL A 868 9.19 -30.68 28.61
C VAL A 868 10.00 -29.42 28.45
N ASP A 869 9.33 -28.34 28.05
CA ASP A 869 9.90 -27.05 27.72
C ASP A 869 8.86 -25.92 27.93
N GLU A 870 9.28 -24.66 27.94
CA GLU A 870 8.42 -23.45 27.96
C GLU A 870 7.33 -23.45 29.04
N PHE A 871 7.76 -23.43 30.30
CA PHE A 871 6.87 -23.32 31.45
C PHE A 871 6.36 -21.90 31.61
N ALA A 872 5.05 -21.72 31.76
CA ALA A 872 4.47 -20.42 32.09
C ALA A 872 3.30 -20.54 33.06
N ILE A 873 3.06 -19.47 33.81
CA ILE A 873 1.83 -19.27 34.58
C ILE A 873 1.33 -17.88 34.22
N SER A 874 0.15 -17.77 33.63
CA SER A 874 -0.42 -16.49 33.19
C SER A 874 -1.76 -16.19 33.86
N TYR A 875 -2.13 -14.91 33.94
CA TYR A 875 -3.38 -14.45 34.54
C TYR A 875 -3.79 -13.09 33.99
N SER A 876 -5.07 -12.71 34.14
CA SER A 876 -5.52 -11.35 33.83
C SER A 876 -5.35 -10.46 35.04
N GLY A 877 -4.69 -9.31 34.88
CA GLY A 877 -4.47 -8.34 35.95
C GLY A 877 -4.52 -6.89 35.45
N GLU A 878 -4.43 -5.94 36.39
CA GLU A 878 -4.33 -4.52 36.04
C GLU A 878 -2.96 -4.22 35.38
N PRO A 879 -2.90 -3.28 34.43
CA PRO A 879 -1.64 -2.75 33.90
C PRO A 879 -0.69 -2.33 35.03
N SER A 880 0.59 -2.66 34.93
CA SER A 880 1.59 -2.10 35.84
C SER A 880 1.75 -0.60 35.62
N ASP A 881 2.24 0.13 36.63
CA ASP A 881 2.55 1.56 36.53
C ASP A 881 3.65 1.86 35.48
N GLU A 882 4.43 0.84 35.09
CA GLU A 882 5.49 0.93 34.08
C GLU A 882 4.97 0.66 32.66
N LEU A 883 3.77 0.09 32.51
CA LEU A 883 3.20 -0.18 31.19
C LEU A 883 2.80 1.14 30.53
N VAL A 884 3.25 1.34 29.31
CA VAL A 884 2.94 2.51 28.50
C VAL A 884 2.46 2.12 27.10
N GLY A 885 1.76 3.07 26.50
CA GLY A 885 1.23 3.02 25.15
C GLY A 885 1.44 4.35 24.46
N TYR A 886 1.63 4.30 23.14
CA TYR A 886 1.67 5.49 22.30
C TYR A 886 0.62 5.35 21.22
N LEU A 887 -0.07 6.46 20.91
CA LEU A 887 -1.10 6.49 19.88
C LEU A 887 -0.95 7.76 19.03
N ASP A 888 -1.25 7.64 17.75
CA ASP A 888 -1.24 8.74 16.79
C ASP A 888 -2.21 8.48 15.63
N GLU A 889 -2.54 9.54 14.88
CA GLU A 889 -3.41 9.56 13.69
C GLU A 889 -4.69 8.74 13.89
N ILE A 890 -5.47 9.12 14.91
CA ILE A 890 -6.73 8.45 15.23
C ILE A 890 -7.74 8.74 14.13
N ARG A 891 -8.40 7.70 13.61
CA ARG A 891 -9.43 7.87 12.58
C ARG A 891 -10.71 7.14 12.91
N LEU A 892 -11.82 7.76 12.55
CA LEU A 892 -13.15 7.16 12.63
C LEU A 892 -13.84 7.33 11.27
N VAL A 893 -13.81 6.29 10.45
CA VAL A 893 -14.35 6.33 9.10
C VAL A 893 -15.68 5.59 9.06
N LYS A 894 -16.69 6.16 8.40
CA LYS A 894 -17.95 5.47 8.10
C LYS A 894 -18.04 5.11 6.62
N ARG A 895 -18.72 4.02 6.34
CA ARG A 895 -19.10 3.65 4.99
C ARG A 895 -20.55 4.00 4.72
N VAL A 896 -20.79 4.70 3.62
CA VAL A 896 -22.13 4.94 3.08
C VAL A 896 -22.45 3.80 2.12
N GLU A 897 -23.41 2.96 2.48
CA GLU A 897 -23.93 1.95 1.56
C GLU A 897 -24.80 2.64 0.50
N ARG A 898 -24.63 2.26 -0.76
CA ARG A 898 -25.35 2.81 -1.92
C ARG A 898 -26.31 1.79 -2.49
#